data_AF-A0A7Y3UP66-F1
#
_entry.id   AF-A0A7Y3UP66-F1
#
_cell.length_a   1.000
_cell.length_b   1.000
_cell.length_c   1.000
_cell.angle_alpha   90.00
_cell.angle_beta   90.00
_cell.angle_gamma   90.00
#
_symmetry.space_group_name_H-M   'P 1'
#
loop_
_entity.id
_entity.type
_entity.pdbx_description
1 polymer ?
#
loop_
_entity_poly.entity_id
_entity_poly.type
_entity_poly.pdbx_seq_one_letter_code
_entity_poly.pdbx_strand_id
1 'polypeptide(L)'
;MENNFSFIKDEKFDSKMLYDPYITEAFIPKEYNLKTSGNTLQLENKNELRHAVGVVAARSLKYFSTNGEDFNIFRTRNMAVWWLRHIYNSFNWWKAYVVNAEGERKDMPMLYIGEKFGSATGHKEREADIALSAFENARCIVNPEFKGGSIFAVGYSNRGELFNSPDMYGTKTIVGNKYSGAGVRADLPVTQNLTLMAKHTLKKRNEKPTPDNIRAEIKKMRILTLERSRHKKLAETISKIGATAILVKDDDLTPTFAAARNEIDLILGVGGVPEAVLSGIIVEHFRGEMTLRILPAEVALEEKLLCRHENWEDFRKNEIDTLKNFKIVRPGKQKAGEMPWNRLLTSKELVKGKSAVFTAGIIKKNPWIQFPNGSEVPGVTINPETGDVKVHVVRITWKTIEIIPIIYKTTIGKYRSDYERGQHSDGETGARLLLELGKAYAEFGLFEEARDCVQKARKQFPAKNDLTLKCNSVYEYISGIEFLTKASLQTPKEIIEHFAKSDCLEKEEKDALRDRKMFKRFYEFMGDKNSHAKKYNDALCCYREALRYRPHELKLHRKVNSIEMRDIITEYFHRIDKIYRESNYEEPDDWNCHKLITALEVFYGRPKSVIFSCRKPWLIFFRRTVLHGETPSQKLAILITLLRLYKTLCRANDNDLSALLNNEFRINPEETMIILAYRKNRTIFDSIEKLYFAQGLNRNCLTKLLFPRVKVASRNEIEDSEIPLSISLVEAMEQRCKNILEELKEGYKDEAQEHSYAVAEAYHYVGLALYDSGDWKGSKIYYNQAIDRFQEIIEKFEGITPVNAQYRIGNLYEELALLFETEQKAYYRRAKAAYWCIIDEKKSIELFGSIRDLTYIRTEQAKDKVKNIDKDL
;
A
#
# COMPACT_ATOMS: atom_id res chain seq x y z
N MET A 1 -18.54 16.55 32.76
CA MET A 1 -18.31 17.83 32.07
C MET A 1 -18.56 17.66 30.56
N GLU A 2 -19.72 17.12 30.15
CA GLU A 2 -20.23 17.34 28.77
C GLU A 2 -20.92 18.72 28.70
N ASN A 3 -20.33 19.73 29.37
CA ASN A 3 -20.95 21.03 29.61
C ASN A 3 -20.79 21.91 28.35
N ASN A 4 -21.91 22.21 27.69
CA ASN A 4 -22.15 23.38 26.84
C ASN A 4 -21.11 23.72 25.75
N PHE A 5 -20.63 22.74 24.98
CA PHE A 5 -19.99 23.08 23.71
C PHE A 5 -21.04 23.61 22.72
N SER A 6 -20.85 24.86 22.29
CA SER A 6 -21.55 25.38 21.11
C SER A 6 -20.88 24.80 19.86
N PHE A 7 -21.57 23.90 19.18
CA PHE A 7 -21.11 23.32 17.92
C PHE A 7 -21.41 24.25 16.74
N ILE A 8 -20.46 24.34 15.82
CA ILE A 8 -20.62 25.04 14.54
C ILE A 8 -20.29 24.09 13.40
N LYS A 9 -20.88 24.31 12.23
CA LYS A 9 -20.54 23.59 11.01
C LYS A 9 -19.09 23.92 10.63
N ASP A 10 -18.31 22.89 10.28
CA ASP A 10 -16.97 23.07 9.76
C ASP A 10 -17.01 23.18 8.24
N GLU A 11 -16.85 24.40 7.73
CA GLU A 11 -16.82 24.69 6.29
C GLU A 11 -15.60 24.10 5.56
N LYS A 12 -14.63 23.53 6.30
CA LYS A 12 -13.48 22.80 5.73
C LYS A 12 -13.80 21.33 5.42
N PHE A 13 -14.97 20.84 5.81
CA PHE A 13 -15.43 19.50 5.48
C PHE A 13 -16.36 19.53 4.25
N ASP A 14 -15.92 18.93 3.14
CA ASP A 14 -16.73 18.80 1.92
C ASP A 14 -16.94 17.32 1.57
N SER A 15 -18.13 16.79 1.90
CA SER A 15 -18.51 15.40 1.61
C SER A 15 -18.51 15.05 0.12
N LYS A 16 -18.76 16.02 -0.77
CA LYS A 16 -18.77 15.78 -2.21
C LYS A 16 -17.36 15.56 -2.74
N MET A 17 -16.40 16.36 -2.29
CA MET A 17 -14.99 16.16 -2.64
C MET A 17 -14.42 14.86 -2.06
N LEU A 18 -14.94 14.41 -0.91
CA LEU A 18 -14.55 13.13 -0.31
C LEU A 18 -15.19 11.91 -1.00
N TYR A 19 -16.20 12.12 -1.85
CA TYR A 19 -17.06 11.07 -2.40
C TYR A 19 -17.67 10.17 -1.30
N ASP A 20 -18.03 10.73 -0.14
CA ASP A 20 -18.79 10.02 0.89
C ASP A 20 -20.30 10.19 0.69
N PRO A 21 -21.03 9.14 0.22
CA PRO A 21 -22.46 9.26 0.01
C PRO A 21 -23.28 9.20 1.31
N TYR A 22 -22.66 8.91 2.46
CA TYR A 22 -23.38 8.70 3.73
C TYR A 22 -23.05 9.72 4.81
N ILE A 23 -21.83 10.27 4.86
CA ILE A 23 -21.50 11.39 5.75
C ILE A 23 -21.63 12.70 4.97
N THR A 24 -22.49 13.61 5.43
CA THR A 24 -22.86 14.82 4.68
C THR A 24 -22.19 16.08 5.19
N GLU A 25 -22.10 16.24 6.51
CA GLU A 25 -21.56 17.44 7.17
C GLU A 25 -20.78 17.08 8.43
N ALA A 26 -19.90 17.97 8.88
CA ALA A 26 -19.18 17.85 10.14
C ALA A 26 -19.38 19.09 11.01
N PHE A 27 -19.54 18.88 12.31
CA PHE A 27 -19.70 19.92 13.32
C PHE A 27 -18.63 19.77 14.40
N ILE A 28 -17.98 20.88 14.73
CA ILE A 28 -16.93 20.95 15.74
C ILE A 28 -17.29 22.02 16.79
N PRO A 29 -16.81 21.91 18.04
CA PRO A 29 -17.02 22.98 19.00
C PRO A 29 -16.33 24.26 18.54
N LYS A 30 -17.02 25.40 18.69
CA LYS A 30 -16.58 26.71 18.20
C LYS A 30 -15.16 27.09 18.65
N GLU A 31 -14.79 26.72 19.87
CA GLU A 31 -13.47 26.98 20.46
C GLU A 31 -12.33 26.20 19.80
N TYR A 32 -12.63 25.06 19.16
CA TYR A 32 -11.64 24.26 18.43
C TYR A 32 -11.60 24.59 16.94
N ASN A 33 -12.38 25.55 16.44
CA ASN A 33 -12.37 25.89 15.03
C ASN A 33 -11.06 26.60 14.63
N LEU A 34 -10.16 25.86 13.99
CA LEU A 34 -8.86 26.37 13.57
C LEU A 34 -9.00 27.32 12.38
N LYS A 35 -8.23 28.41 12.41
CA LYS A 35 -8.14 29.37 11.31
C LYS A 35 -6.76 29.33 10.70
N THR A 36 -6.71 29.26 9.38
CA THR A 36 -5.47 29.42 8.61
C THR A 36 -5.27 30.89 8.26
N SER A 37 -4.01 31.31 8.18
CA SER A 37 -3.63 32.69 7.84
C SER A 37 -2.57 32.69 6.74
N GLY A 38 -2.83 33.41 5.65
CA GLY A 38 -1.91 33.50 4.51
C GLY A 38 -1.76 32.19 3.73
N ASN A 39 -0.68 32.09 2.95
CA ASN A 39 -0.46 31.04 1.96
C ASN A 39 0.49 29.90 2.42
N THR A 40 0.87 29.86 3.70
CA THR A 40 1.80 28.86 4.25
C THR A 40 1.08 27.56 4.65
N LEU A 41 1.82 26.45 4.76
CA LEU A 41 1.24 25.11 4.98
C LEU A 41 0.42 25.00 6.29
N GLN A 42 0.93 25.57 7.39
CA GLN A 42 0.29 25.67 8.71
C GLN A 42 -0.47 24.40 9.14
N LEU A 43 0.18 23.22 9.11
CA LEU A 43 -0.46 21.94 9.44
C LEU A 43 -1.19 21.96 10.79
N GLU A 44 -0.63 22.65 11.79
CA GLU A 44 -1.22 22.84 13.11
C GLU A 44 -2.52 23.67 13.13
N ASN A 45 -2.93 24.27 12.01
CA ASN A 45 -4.14 25.08 11.90
C ASN A 45 -5.16 24.49 10.91
N LYS A 46 -5.05 23.20 10.57
CA LYS A 46 -5.90 22.51 9.58
C LYS A 46 -6.89 21.54 10.25
N ASN A 47 -8.19 21.84 10.16
CA ASN A 47 -9.24 20.92 10.61
C ASN A 47 -9.35 19.69 9.71
N GLU A 48 -8.97 19.83 8.43
CA GLU A 48 -8.96 18.78 7.42
C GLU A 48 -8.20 17.52 7.90
N LEU A 49 -7.09 17.69 8.64
CA LEU A 49 -6.31 16.60 9.22
C LEU A 49 -7.02 15.84 10.35
N ARG A 50 -7.97 16.51 11.04
CA ARG A 50 -8.84 15.89 12.05
C ARG A 50 -9.93 15.07 11.37
N HIS A 51 -10.49 15.58 10.27
CA HIS A 51 -11.50 14.85 9.50
C HIS A 51 -10.96 13.59 8.84
N ALA A 52 -9.70 13.60 8.38
CA ALA A 52 -9.04 12.42 7.82
C ALA A 52 -9.15 11.18 8.74
N VAL A 53 -8.81 11.34 10.02
CA VAL A 53 -8.91 10.25 11.01
C VAL A 53 -10.33 10.07 11.58
N GLY A 54 -11.10 11.16 11.63
CA GLY A 54 -12.47 11.14 12.16
C GLY A 54 -13.46 10.39 11.26
N VAL A 55 -13.37 10.58 9.94
CA VAL A 55 -14.18 9.84 8.95
C VAL A 55 -13.85 8.35 9.00
N VAL A 56 -12.57 7.99 9.07
CA VAL A 56 -12.13 6.59 9.20
C VAL A 56 -12.72 5.95 10.48
N ALA A 57 -12.68 6.66 11.60
CA ALA A 57 -13.29 6.20 12.84
C ALA A 57 -14.81 6.07 12.74
N ALA A 58 -15.51 7.05 12.15
CA ALA A 58 -16.96 7.00 11.91
C ALA A 58 -17.35 5.78 11.05
N ARG A 59 -16.64 5.56 9.94
CA ARG A 59 -16.88 4.46 9.01
C ARG A 59 -16.49 3.08 9.57
N SER A 60 -15.78 3.02 10.68
CA SER A 60 -15.42 1.76 11.35
C SER A 60 -16.61 1.05 12.01
N LEU A 61 -17.70 1.77 12.33
CA LEU A 61 -18.87 1.25 13.03
C LEU A 61 -19.47 0.00 12.37
N LYS A 62 -19.55 -0.03 11.04
CA LYS A 62 -20.05 -1.18 10.25
C LYS A 62 -19.31 -2.50 10.51
N TYR A 63 -18.07 -2.42 10.99
CA TYR A 63 -17.19 -3.58 11.14
C TYR A 63 -17.07 -4.06 12.59
N PHE A 64 -17.73 -3.37 13.53
CA PHE A 64 -17.75 -3.79 14.92
C PHE A 64 -18.40 -5.17 15.02
N SER A 65 -17.74 -6.07 15.72
CA SER A 65 -18.08 -7.48 15.76
C SER A 65 -17.89 -8.05 17.16
N THR A 66 -18.56 -9.17 17.41
CA THR A 66 -18.51 -9.92 18.66
C THR A 66 -18.00 -11.34 18.48
N ASN A 67 -17.68 -11.74 17.24
CA ASN A 67 -17.28 -13.11 16.91
C ASN A 67 -15.77 -13.40 17.09
N GLY A 68 -14.95 -12.39 17.35
CA GLY A 68 -13.50 -12.53 17.50
C GLY A 68 -12.73 -12.85 16.20
N GLU A 69 -13.37 -12.78 15.04
CA GLU A 69 -12.76 -13.16 13.76
C GLU A 69 -12.03 -11.99 13.08
N ASP A 70 -10.81 -12.25 12.61
CA ASP A 70 -9.95 -11.22 12.00
C ASP A 70 -10.45 -10.71 10.63
N PHE A 71 -11.47 -11.34 10.03
CA PHE A 71 -11.97 -10.90 8.71
C PHE A 71 -12.51 -9.47 8.73
N ASN A 72 -13.18 -9.07 9.82
CA ASN A 72 -13.63 -7.68 9.96
C ASN A 72 -12.47 -6.72 10.23
N ILE A 73 -11.38 -7.16 10.86
CA ILE A 73 -10.14 -6.36 10.94
C ILE A 73 -9.59 -6.12 9.53
N PHE A 74 -9.50 -7.17 8.71
CA PHE A 74 -9.06 -7.07 7.31
C PHE A 74 -9.94 -6.11 6.51
N ARG A 75 -11.28 -6.20 6.65
CA ARG A 75 -12.21 -5.28 5.98
C ARG A 75 -12.06 -3.83 6.46
N THR A 76 -11.86 -3.63 7.76
CA THR A 76 -11.68 -2.30 8.37
C THR A 76 -10.38 -1.66 7.89
N ARG A 77 -9.26 -2.40 7.85
CA ARG A 77 -7.98 -1.95 7.29
C ARG A 77 -8.13 -1.48 5.84
N ASN A 78 -8.73 -2.32 4.99
CA ASN A 78 -8.98 -1.95 3.59
C ASN A 78 -9.88 -0.70 3.45
N MET A 79 -10.88 -0.55 4.32
CA MET A 79 -11.77 0.61 4.34
C MET A 79 -11.01 1.88 4.73
N ALA A 80 -10.20 1.84 5.79
CA ALA A 80 -9.46 2.99 6.26
C ALA A 80 -8.48 3.52 5.21
N VAL A 81 -7.70 2.62 4.60
CA VAL A 81 -6.75 2.96 3.55
C VAL A 81 -7.46 3.59 2.36
N TRP A 82 -8.61 3.04 1.96
CA TRP A 82 -9.40 3.59 0.87
C TRP A 82 -9.90 5.01 1.18
N TRP A 83 -10.53 5.24 2.33
CA TRP A 83 -11.06 6.57 2.69
C TRP A 83 -9.95 7.60 2.87
N LEU A 84 -8.89 7.27 3.60
CA LEU A 84 -7.81 8.20 3.87
C LEU A 84 -7.15 8.69 2.58
N ARG A 85 -6.96 7.78 1.63
CA ARG A 85 -6.44 8.12 0.31
C ARG A 85 -7.36 9.08 -0.47
N HIS A 86 -8.68 8.85 -0.45
CA HIS A 86 -9.62 9.76 -1.11
C HIS A 86 -9.63 11.13 -0.44
N ILE A 87 -9.60 11.16 0.89
CA ILE A 87 -9.52 12.39 1.68
C ILE A 87 -8.24 13.17 1.36
N TYR A 88 -7.07 12.54 1.35
CA TYR A 88 -5.82 13.24 1.02
C TYR A 88 -5.73 13.71 -0.42
N ASN A 89 -6.32 12.97 -1.37
CA ASN A 89 -6.40 13.40 -2.77
C ASN A 89 -7.32 14.60 -2.97
N SER A 90 -8.26 14.85 -2.06
CA SER A 90 -9.13 16.02 -2.12
C SER A 90 -8.48 17.29 -1.55
N PHE A 91 -7.34 17.17 -0.89
CA PHE A 91 -6.62 18.32 -0.30
C PHE A 91 -5.72 18.98 -1.34
N ASN A 92 -6.16 20.08 -1.93
CA ASN A 92 -5.40 20.83 -2.94
C ASN A 92 -4.39 21.85 -2.37
N TRP A 93 -4.30 21.99 -1.04
CA TRP A 93 -3.48 23.01 -0.38
C TRP A 93 -2.07 22.52 0.01
N TRP A 94 -1.72 21.27 -0.28
CA TRP A 94 -0.43 20.67 0.04
C TRP A 94 0.09 19.77 -1.08
N LYS A 95 1.37 19.42 -0.99
CA LYS A 95 1.96 18.25 -1.68
C LYS A 95 2.57 17.35 -0.62
N ALA A 96 1.91 16.24 -0.31
CA ALA A 96 2.30 15.39 0.80
C ALA A 96 2.95 14.10 0.35
N TYR A 97 3.81 13.55 1.19
CA TYR A 97 4.55 12.33 0.93
C TYR A 97 4.42 11.38 2.11
N VAL A 98 4.04 10.13 1.86
CA VAL A 98 4.14 9.09 2.88
C VAL A 98 5.62 8.78 3.10
N VAL A 99 6.13 9.04 4.30
CA VAL A 99 7.53 8.72 4.68
C VAL A 99 7.60 7.53 5.63
N ASN A 100 6.45 7.13 6.18
CA ASN A 100 6.36 5.99 7.07
C ASN A 100 4.95 5.38 7.03
N ALA A 101 4.84 4.05 6.98
CA ALA A 101 3.57 3.34 6.99
C ALA A 101 3.74 1.92 7.53
N GLU A 102 2.79 1.46 8.36
CA GLU A 102 2.66 0.05 8.77
C GLU A 102 2.22 -0.81 7.56
N GLY A 103 2.96 -1.88 7.22
CA GLY A 103 2.57 -2.88 6.22
C GLY A 103 3.48 -2.89 4.98
N GLU A 104 3.95 -4.09 4.58
CA GLU A 104 4.81 -4.24 3.42
C GLU A 104 4.15 -3.62 2.18
N ARG A 105 4.95 -2.95 1.34
CA ARG A 105 4.58 -2.39 0.02
C ARG A 105 3.75 -3.35 -0.88
N LYS A 106 3.75 -4.66 -0.58
CA LYS A 106 3.00 -5.70 -1.30
C LYS A 106 1.56 -5.89 -0.83
N ASP A 107 1.28 -5.67 0.45
CA ASP A 107 -0.01 -5.95 1.07
C ASP A 107 -0.89 -4.71 1.19
N MET A 108 -0.28 -3.53 1.23
CA MET A 108 -0.97 -2.24 1.15
C MET A 108 -0.79 -1.61 -0.23
N PRO A 109 -1.79 -1.73 -1.12
CA PRO A 109 -1.71 -1.16 -2.46
C PRO A 109 -1.81 0.37 -2.54
N MET A 110 -2.09 1.01 -1.41
CA MET A 110 -2.41 2.41 -1.23
C MET A 110 -1.85 2.81 0.15
N LEU A 111 -1.49 4.08 0.31
CA LEU A 111 -0.70 4.65 1.40
C LEU A 111 0.70 4.04 1.56
N TYR A 112 1.36 3.66 0.46
CA TYR A 112 2.70 3.08 0.51
C TYR A 112 3.76 4.15 0.79
N ILE A 113 4.90 3.75 1.38
CA ILE A 113 6.03 4.65 1.62
C ILE A 113 6.57 5.19 0.29
N GLY A 114 6.50 6.51 0.12
CA GLY A 114 6.81 7.24 -1.11
C GLY A 114 5.58 7.74 -1.87
N GLU A 115 4.37 7.30 -1.53
CA GLU A 115 3.14 7.78 -2.18
C GLU A 115 2.96 9.27 -1.93
N LYS A 116 2.53 9.97 -2.98
CA LYS A 116 2.34 11.42 -2.95
C LYS A 116 0.86 11.77 -3.08
N PHE A 117 0.42 12.77 -2.32
CA PHE A 117 -0.96 13.26 -2.29
C PHE A 117 -1.04 14.78 -2.44
N GLY A 118 -2.25 15.26 -2.71
CA GLY A 118 -2.55 16.67 -2.88
C GLY A 118 -2.21 17.21 -4.26
N SER A 119 -1.96 18.51 -4.35
CA SER A 119 -1.84 19.23 -5.62
C SER A 119 -0.56 18.88 -6.39
N ALA A 120 -0.69 18.77 -7.70
CA ALA A 120 0.39 18.57 -8.66
C ALA A 120 1.27 19.81 -8.82
N THR A 121 0.67 21.00 -8.73
CA THR A 121 1.30 22.32 -8.92
C THR A 121 1.72 22.97 -7.61
N GLY A 122 1.54 22.29 -6.48
CA GLY A 122 1.84 22.83 -5.15
C GLY A 122 3.28 23.36 -5.04
N HIS A 123 3.42 24.62 -4.62
CA HIS A 123 4.71 25.24 -4.33
C HIS A 123 5.51 24.43 -3.30
N LYS A 124 6.85 24.39 -3.42
CA LYS A 124 7.76 23.70 -2.50
C LYS A 124 7.52 24.03 -1.01
N GLU A 125 7.05 25.24 -0.73
CA GLU A 125 6.72 25.71 0.64
C GLU A 125 5.48 25.03 1.25
N ARG A 126 4.79 24.17 0.50
CA ARG A 126 3.61 23.41 0.93
C ARG A 126 3.85 21.89 0.92
N GLU A 127 5.10 21.46 0.98
CA GLU A 127 5.44 20.05 1.07
C GLU A 127 5.34 19.51 2.50
N ALA A 128 4.68 18.37 2.65
CA ALA A 128 4.43 17.72 3.94
C ALA A 128 4.88 16.26 3.95
N ASP A 129 5.31 15.79 5.11
CA ASP A 129 5.50 14.36 5.39
C ASP A 129 4.26 13.80 6.10
N ILE A 130 3.91 12.55 5.78
CA ILE A 130 2.87 11.76 6.44
C ILE A 130 3.51 10.47 7.01
N ALA A 131 3.27 10.19 8.28
CA ALA A 131 3.56 8.93 8.94
C ALA A 131 2.25 8.26 9.37
N LEU A 132 2.04 6.99 9.01
CA LEU A 132 0.76 6.30 9.17
C LEU A 132 0.92 5.04 10.03
N SER A 133 0.03 4.87 11.02
CA SER A 133 -0.22 3.57 11.66
C SER A 133 -1.68 3.19 11.37
N ALA A 134 -1.89 2.05 10.71
CA ALA A 134 -3.17 1.74 10.11
C ALA A 134 -4.21 1.45 11.20
N PHE A 135 -3.92 0.72 12.27
CA PHE A 135 -4.81 0.58 13.43
C PHE A 135 -4.02 0.08 14.63
N GLU A 136 -4.01 0.84 15.72
CA GLU A 136 -3.55 0.31 17.00
C GLU A 136 -4.63 -0.56 17.62
N ASN A 137 -4.21 -1.76 18.02
CA ASN A 137 -5.06 -2.72 18.73
C ASN A 137 -6.40 -3.04 18.03
N ALA A 138 -6.34 -3.31 16.73
CA ALA A 138 -7.52 -3.57 15.89
C ALA A 138 -8.39 -4.75 16.36
N ARG A 139 -7.86 -5.66 17.19
CA ARG A 139 -8.63 -6.79 17.76
C ARG A 139 -9.82 -6.35 18.62
N CYS A 140 -9.75 -5.18 19.25
CA CYS A 140 -10.88 -4.60 19.98
C CYS A 140 -12.11 -4.30 19.09
N ILE A 141 -11.93 -4.25 17.77
CA ILE A 141 -13.04 -4.07 16.82
C ILE A 141 -13.92 -5.32 16.77
N VAL A 142 -13.32 -6.51 16.91
CA VAL A 142 -13.98 -7.79 16.66
C VAL A 142 -14.18 -8.64 17.90
N ASN A 143 -13.49 -8.33 19.00
CA ASN A 143 -13.59 -9.03 20.26
C ASN A 143 -13.87 -8.03 21.42
N PRO A 144 -15.10 -7.99 21.96
CA PRO A 144 -15.49 -7.13 23.07
C PRO A 144 -14.72 -7.39 24.38
N GLU A 145 -14.22 -8.62 24.59
CA GLU A 145 -13.45 -8.99 25.77
C GLU A 145 -11.99 -8.51 25.69
N PHE A 146 -11.53 -8.14 24.48
CA PHE A 146 -10.17 -7.65 24.28
C PHE A 146 -10.00 -6.25 24.86
N LYS A 147 -9.07 -6.11 25.80
CA LYS A 147 -8.80 -4.85 26.52
C LYS A 147 -7.82 -3.97 25.74
N GLY A 148 -7.84 -2.66 26.01
CA GLY A 148 -6.88 -1.70 25.47
C GLY A 148 -7.45 -0.67 24.47
N GLY A 149 -8.63 -0.92 23.89
CA GLY A 149 -9.24 0.03 22.94
C GLY A 149 -8.61 0.00 21.56
N SER A 150 -9.05 0.87 20.65
CA SER A 150 -8.50 0.94 19.28
C SER A 150 -8.57 2.36 18.74
N ILE A 151 -7.51 2.77 18.05
CA ILE A 151 -7.41 4.08 17.40
C ILE A 151 -6.87 3.95 15.98
N PHE A 152 -7.15 4.96 15.16
CA PHE A 152 -6.51 5.17 13.86
C PHE A 152 -5.65 6.42 13.96
N ALA A 153 -4.33 6.32 13.74
CA ALA A 153 -3.38 7.38 14.05
C ALA A 153 -2.53 7.81 12.85
N VAL A 154 -2.32 9.13 12.72
CA VAL A 154 -1.51 9.73 11.66
C VAL A 154 -0.66 10.86 12.22
N GLY A 155 0.60 10.91 11.80
CA GLY A 155 1.52 12.02 12.01
C GLY A 155 1.75 12.81 10.74
N TYR A 156 1.86 14.13 10.86
CA TYR A 156 2.17 15.05 9.77
C TYR A 156 3.29 15.98 10.20
N SER A 157 4.12 16.45 9.29
CA SER A 157 5.09 17.53 9.53
C SER A 157 5.46 18.21 8.22
N ASN A 158 6.17 19.33 8.26
CA ASN A 158 6.84 19.85 7.07
C ASN A 158 7.78 18.80 6.48
N ARG A 159 8.00 18.88 5.16
CA ARG A 159 8.88 17.96 4.43
C ARG A 159 10.27 17.84 5.06
N GLY A 160 10.70 16.62 5.33
CA GLY A 160 12.02 16.27 5.88
C GLY A 160 12.12 16.33 7.40
N GLU A 161 11.04 16.70 8.10
CA GLU A 161 11.03 16.77 9.56
C GLU A 161 10.65 15.45 10.24
N LEU A 162 9.98 14.52 9.53
CA LEU A 162 9.74 13.15 10.03
C LEU A 162 10.81 12.20 9.50
N PHE A 163 11.19 11.22 10.32
CA PHE A 163 12.13 10.18 9.90
C PHE A 163 11.49 9.27 8.84
N ASN A 164 12.04 9.37 7.64
CA ASN A 164 11.70 8.51 6.51
C ASN A 164 12.37 7.14 6.70
N SER A 165 11.56 6.10 6.88
CA SER A 165 12.07 4.75 7.17
C SER A 165 11.33 3.69 6.38
N PRO A 166 11.95 2.53 6.15
CA PRO A 166 11.22 1.36 5.67
C PRO A 166 10.27 0.83 6.74
N ASP A 167 9.30 0.01 6.31
CA ASP A 167 8.49 -0.84 7.20
C ASP A 167 9.37 -1.98 7.74
N MET A 168 9.98 -1.73 8.89
CA MET A 168 10.85 -2.69 9.59
C MET A 168 10.56 -2.64 11.09
N TYR A 169 11.05 -3.66 11.78
CA TYR A 169 11.04 -3.68 13.24
C TYR A 169 12.23 -2.90 13.80
N GLY A 170 12.04 -2.34 15.00
CA GLY A 170 13.11 -1.73 15.78
C GLY A 170 12.91 -1.95 17.27
N THR A 171 14.02 -1.97 18.01
CA THR A 171 13.97 -1.88 19.48
C THR A 171 13.85 -0.43 19.90
N LYS A 172 12.86 -0.12 20.75
CA LYS A 172 12.58 1.23 21.23
C LYS A 172 12.61 1.32 22.75
N THR A 173 13.05 2.48 23.25
CA THR A 173 12.87 2.90 24.63
C THR A 173 12.16 4.24 24.67
N ILE A 174 11.14 4.40 25.52
CA ILE A 174 10.49 5.69 25.75
C ILE A 174 10.40 5.93 27.26
N VAL A 175 10.80 7.13 27.68
CA VAL A 175 10.64 7.59 29.06
C VAL A 175 9.94 8.94 29.14
N GLY A 176 9.15 9.12 30.19
CA GLY A 176 8.53 10.39 30.57
C GLY A 176 9.55 11.48 30.92
N ASN A 177 9.10 12.73 31.01
CA ASN A 177 9.92 13.87 31.45
C ASN A 177 10.63 13.65 32.81
N LYS A 178 10.05 12.81 33.69
CA LYS A 178 10.63 12.38 34.97
C LYS A 178 12.05 11.81 34.80
N TYR A 179 12.29 11.02 33.76
CA TYR A 179 13.58 10.38 33.48
C TYR A 179 14.32 10.93 32.27
N SER A 180 13.86 12.02 31.66
CA SER A 180 14.66 12.75 30.67
C SER A 180 16.01 13.16 31.29
N GLY A 181 17.09 12.92 30.55
CA GLY A 181 18.48 13.11 30.94
C GLY A 181 19.10 11.92 31.68
N ALA A 182 18.36 10.83 31.92
CA ALA A 182 18.90 9.65 32.61
C ALA A 182 19.88 8.83 31.75
N GLY A 183 19.88 9.03 30.41
CA GLY A 183 20.76 8.30 29.48
C GLY A 183 20.25 6.89 29.13
N VAL A 184 18.93 6.68 29.20
CA VAL A 184 18.28 5.41 28.82
C VAL A 184 18.43 5.17 27.33
N ARG A 185 18.74 3.93 26.93
CA ARG A 185 18.99 3.55 25.53
C ARG A 185 18.47 2.16 25.19
N ALA A 186 17.96 1.98 23.97
CA ALA A 186 17.37 0.74 23.48
C ALA A 186 18.38 -0.38 23.20
N ASP A 187 19.67 -0.06 23.13
CA ASP A 187 20.77 -1.00 22.97
C ASP A 187 21.50 -1.31 24.28
N LEU A 188 21.00 -0.84 25.44
CA LEU A 188 21.50 -1.24 26.75
C LEU A 188 20.65 -2.37 27.35
N PRO A 189 21.27 -3.29 28.14
CA PRO A 189 20.52 -4.25 28.93
C PRO A 189 19.51 -3.56 29.85
N VAL A 190 18.32 -4.15 30.01
CA VAL A 190 17.25 -3.58 30.86
C VAL A 190 17.75 -3.25 32.27
N THR A 191 18.57 -4.10 32.88
CA THR A 191 19.17 -3.86 34.20
C THR A 191 19.96 -2.55 34.27
N GLN A 192 20.70 -2.23 33.20
CA GLN A 192 21.48 -1.00 33.14
C GLN A 192 20.57 0.21 32.98
N ASN A 193 19.57 0.14 32.10
CA ASN A 193 18.56 1.20 31.95
C ASN A 193 17.84 1.51 33.27
N LEU A 194 17.36 0.49 33.99
CA LEU A 194 16.69 0.68 35.28
C LEU A 194 17.63 1.27 36.34
N THR A 195 18.91 0.86 36.33
CA THR A 195 19.93 1.43 37.22
C THR A 195 20.19 2.90 36.92
N LEU A 196 20.27 3.28 35.64
CA LEU A 196 20.44 4.68 35.20
C LEU A 196 19.25 5.54 35.65
N MET A 197 18.03 5.05 35.45
CA MET A 197 16.80 5.72 35.92
C MET A 197 16.79 5.88 37.44
N ALA A 198 17.19 4.86 38.20
CA ALA A 198 17.24 4.92 39.66
C ALA A 198 18.27 5.95 40.14
N LYS A 199 19.48 5.92 39.58
CA LYS A 199 20.54 6.90 39.88
C LYS A 199 20.11 8.33 39.55
N HIS A 200 19.37 8.52 38.45
CA HIS A 200 18.83 9.82 38.07
C HIS A 200 17.83 10.36 39.09
N THR A 201 16.91 9.52 39.54
CA THR A 201 15.95 9.87 40.59
C THR A 201 16.64 10.25 41.89
N LEU A 202 17.62 9.45 42.33
CA LEU A 202 18.38 9.72 43.56
C LEU A 202 19.18 11.03 43.45
N LYS A 203 19.82 11.28 42.30
CA LYS A 203 20.53 12.53 42.04
C LYS A 203 19.58 13.74 42.11
N LYS A 204 18.38 13.66 41.55
CA LYS A 204 17.35 14.71 41.65
C LYS A 204 16.89 14.96 43.10
N ARG A 205 17.02 13.97 43.99
CA ARG A 205 16.74 14.08 45.43
C ARG A 205 17.97 14.44 46.27
N ASN A 206 19.13 14.71 45.65
CA ASN A 206 20.41 14.92 46.33
C ASN A 206 20.86 13.74 47.22
N GLU A 207 20.42 12.52 46.90
CA GLU A 207 20.80 11.30 47.60
C GLU A 207 21.99 10.61 46.93
N LYS A 208 22.93 10.08 47.73
CA LYS A 208 24.06 9.30 47.20
C LYS A 208 23.57 7.92 46.74
N PRO A 209 23.88 7.47 45.51
CA PRO A 209 23.46 6.15 45.05
C PRO A 209 24.21 5.04 45.80
N THR A 210 23.45 4.15 46.44
CA THR A 210 23.91 2.91 47.08
C THR A 210 23.19 1.71 46.46
N PRO A 211 23.72 0.48 46.55
CA PRO A 211 23.05 -0.70 46.00
C PRO A 211 21.62 -0.88 46.52
N ASP A 212 21.38 -0.60 47.81
CA ASP A 212 20.08 -0.79 48.46
C ASP A 212 19.05 0.24 48.00
N ASN A 213 19.40 1.52 47.92
CA ASN A 213 18.47 2.54 47.46
C ASN A 213 18.22 2.48 45.95
N ILE A 214 19.20 2.05 45.14
CA ILE A 214 18.99 1.74 43.71
C ILE A 214 17.96 0.63 43.57
N ARG A 215 18.12 -0.47 44.31
CA ARG A 215 17.15 -1.59 44.29
C ARG A 215 15.78 -1.14 44.77
N ALA A 216 15.71 -0.30 45.80
CA ALA A 216 14.45 0.25 46.32
C ALA A 216 13.74 1.14 45.29
N GLU A 217 14.47 1.96 44.52
CA GLU A 217 13.88 2.77 43.44
C GLU A 217 13.44 1.91 42.26
N ILE A 218 14.22 0.89 41.86
CA ILE A 218 13.83 -0.02 40.76
C ILE A 218 12.52 -0.75 41.08
N LYS A 219 12.31 -1.16 42.34
CA LYS A 219 11.07 -1.82 42.78
C LYS A 219 9.80 -0.98 42.59
N LYS A 220 9.94 0.34 42.48
CA LYS A 220 8.83 1.28 42.26
C LYS A 220 8.53 1.49 40.77
N MET A 221 9.39 1.02 39.87
CA MET A 221 9.29 1.30 38.44
C MET A 221 8.30 0.35 37.75
N ARG A 222 7.53 0.92 36.83
CA ARG A 222 6.59 0.21 35.95
C ARG A 222 7.11 0.23 34.51
N ILE A 223 7.38 -0.96 33.98
CA ILE A 223 8.02 -1.16 32.68
C ILE A 223 7.03 -1.85 31.75
N LEU A 224 6.73 -1.22 30.61
CA LEU A 224 5.80 -1.74 29.63
C LEU A 224 6.52 -2.38 28.45
N THR A 225 6.06 -3.56 28.03
CA THR A 225 6.54 -4.27 26.83
C THR A 225 5.39 -5.01 26.15
N LEU A 226 5.52 -5.26 24.84
CA LEU A 226 4.55 -6.10 24.12
C LEU A 226 4.58 -7.56 24.61
N GLU A 227 3.41 -8.18 24.74
CA GLU A 227 3.22 -9.60 25.02
C GLU A 227 3.47 -10.41 23.74
N ARG A 228 4.72 -10.79 23.55
CA ARG A 228 5.20 -11.59 22.41
C ARG A 228 6.22 -12.60 22.89
N SER A 229 6.32 -13.74 22.21
CA SER A 229 7.38 -14.75 22.47
C SER A 229 8.75 -14.10 22.56
N ARG A 230 9.08 -13.23 21.59
CA ARG A 230 10.34 -12.47 21.54
C ARG A 230 10.66 -11.61 22.76
N HIS A 231 9.67 -11.26 23.59
CA HIS A 231 9.86 -10.46 24.81
C HIS A 231 9.73 -11.26 26.10
N LYS A 232 9.44 -12.56 26.04
CA LYS A 232 9.22 -13.39 27.24
C LYS A 232 10.37 -13.26 28.23
N LYS A 233 11.60 -13.43 27.75
CA LYS A 233 12.81 -13.36 28.58
C LYS A 233 13.11 -11.92 29.06
N LEU A 234 12.72 -10.89 28.31
CA LEU A 234 12.78 -9.48 28.75
C LEU A 234 11.84 -9.25 29.95
N ALA A 235 10.59 -9.68 29.83
CA ALA A 235 9.59 -9.58 30.90
C ALA A 235 10.02 -10.34 32.16
N GLU A 236 10.53 -11.57 32.01
CA GLU A 236 11.11 -12.33 33.13
C GLU A 236 12.27 -11.59 33.80
N THR A 237 13.13 -10.94 33.01
CA THR A 237 14.28 -10.20 33.53
C THR A 237 13.82 -8.96 34.32
N ILE A 238 12.84 -8.21 33.82
CA ILE A 238 12.24 -7.07 34.53
C ILE A 238 11.72 -7.51 35.91
N SER A 239 10.92 -8.57 35.94
CA SER A 239 10.35 -9.11 37.19
C SER A 239 11.42 -9.63 38.15
N LYS A 240 12.47 -10.30 37.65
CA LYS A 240 13.59 -10.80 38.48
C LYS A 240 14.38 -9.68 39.16
N ILE A 241 14.50 -8.52 38.53
CA ILE A 241 15.20 -7.35 39.11
C ILE A 241 14.32 -6.64 40.17
N GLY A 242 13.00 -6.90 40.14
CA GLY A 242 12.03 -6.41 41.12
C GLY A 242 11.15 -5.26 40.62
N ALA A 243 11.30 -4.82 39.37
CA ALA A 243 10.39 -3.86 38.75
C ALA A 243 9.09 -4.54 38.30
N THR A 244 8.03 -3.75 38.10
CA THR A 244 6.74 -4.26 37.64
C THR A 244 6.70 -4.32 36.12
N ALA A 245 6.56 -5.52 35.54
CA ALA A 245 6.35 -5.71 34.10
C ALA A 245 4.85 -5.57 33.75
N ILE A 246 4.53 -4.68 32.82
CA ILE A 246 3.18 -4.48 32.27
C ILE A 246 3.20 -4.99 30.82
N LEU A 247 2.36 -5.98 30.55
CA LEU A 247 2.28 -6.62 29.24
C LEU A 247 1.04 -6.13 28.49
N VAL A 248 1.26 -5.66 27.26
CA VAL A 248 0.19 -5.23 26.34
C VAL A 248 0.27 -6.05 25.06
N LYS A 249 -0.86 -6.43 24.48
CA LYS A 249 -0.85 -7.37 23.35
C LYS A 249 -0.46 -6.72 22.03
N ASP A 250 -1.28 -5.78 21.56
CA ASP A 250 -1.22 -5.25 20.19
C ASP A 250 -1.19 -3.72 20.15
N ASP A 251 -0.65 -3.09 21.21
CA ASP A 251 -0.59 -1.62 21.34
C ASP A 251 0.75 -1.20 21.95
N ASP A 252 1.63 -0.64 21.13
CA ASP A 252 2.89 -0.06 21.61
C ASP A 252 3.04 1.43 21.28
N LEU A 253 1.97 2.06 20.79
CA LEU A 253 1.87 3.49 20.50
C LEU A 253 1.16 4.22 21.63
N THR A 254 -0.07 3.84 21.97
CA THR A 254 -0.90 4.61 22.90
C THR A 254 -0.41 4.60 24.36
N PRO A 255 0.33 3.58 24.85
CA PRO A 255 0.98 3.68 26.16
C PRO A 255 1.96 4.86 26.30
N THR A 256 2.40 5.47 25.20
CA THR A 256 3.20 6.70 25.22
C THR A 256 2.48 7.85 25.93
N PHE A 257 1.14 7.92 25.85
CA PHE A 257 0.34 8.89 26.60
C PHE A 257 0.44 8.66 28.13
N ALA A 258 0.55 7.40 28.58
CA ALA A 258 0.74 7.08 29.99
C ALA A 258 2.16 7.42 30.46
N ALA A 259 3.18 7.25 29.61
CA ALA A 259 4.52 7.75 29.89
C ALA A 259 4.53 9.28 30.06
N ALA A 260 3.77 10.03 29.25
CA ALA A 260 3.60 11.48 29.38
C ALA A 260 3.03 11.90 30.75
N ARG A 261 2.13 11.07 31.31
CA ARG A 261 1.50 11.28 32.64
C ARG A 261 2.29 10.66 33.80
N ASN A 262 3.47 10.09 33.55
CA ASN A 262 4.27 9.35 34.53
C ASN A 262 3.54 8.13 35.13
N GLU A 263 2.55 7.59 34.41
CA GLU A 263 1.85 6.34 34.70
C GLU A 263 2.66 5.10 34.26
N ILE A 264 3.63 5.27 33.37
CA ILE A 264 4.59 4.25 32.96
C ILE A 264 5.97 4.89 33.03
N ASP A 265 6.93 4.23 33.67
CA ASP A 265 8.28 4.78 33.85
C ASP A 265 9.16 4.53 32.62
N LEU A 266 8.98 3.39 31.94
CA LEU A 266 9.72 3.00 30.73
C LEU A 266 8.85 2.12 29.83
N ILE A 267 8.81 2.44 28.54
CA ILE A 267 8.37 1.50 27.49
C ILE A 267 9.64 0.94 26.85
N LEU A 268 9.76 -0.38 26.76
CA LEU A 268 10.95 -1.06 26.22
C LEU A 268 10.56 -2.32 25.44
N GLY A 269 11.13 -2.49 24.24
CA GLY A 269 10.99 -3.73 23.47
C GLY A 269 11.04 -3.50 21.96
N VAL A 270 10.78 -4.57 21.21
CA VAL A 270 10.74 -4.59 19.74
C VAL A 270 9.33 -4.46 19.20
N GLY A 271 9.13 -3.39 18.43
CA GLY A 271 7.90 -3.01 17.75
C GLY A 271 8.17 -2.50 16.34
N GLY A 272 7.13 -2.03 15.65
CA GLY A 272 7.30 -1.41 14.34
C GLY A 272 7.96 -0.03 14.43
N VAL A 273 8.76 0.30 13.43
CA VAL A 273 9.35 1.64 13.27
C VAL A 273 8.28 2.73 12.99
N PRO A 274 7.21 2.50 12.20
CA PRO A 274 6.17 3.50 11.98
C PRO A 274 5.53 4.02 13.29
N GLU A 275 5.18 3.11 14.19
CA GLU A 275 4.59 3.38 15.50
C GLU A 275 5.59 4.12 16.41
N ALA A 276 6.89 3.83 16.26
CA ALA A 276 7.94 4.57 16.94
C ALA A 276 8.06 6.03 16.46
N VAL A 277 7.88 6.32 15.16
CA VAL A 277 7.87 7.71 14.66
C VAL A 277 6.68 8.48 15.22
N LEU A 278 5.48 7.87 15.24
CA LEU A 278 4.30 8.48 15.86
C LEU A 278 4.48 8.70 17.36
N SER A 279 5.06 7.72 18.06
CA SER A 279 5.42 7.87 19.49
C SER A 279 6.40 9.03 19.69
N GLY A 280 7.35 9.22 18.76
CA GLY A 280 8.29 10.34 18.76
C GLY A 280 7.60 11.71 18.77
N ILE A 281 6.51 11.88 17.99
CA ILE A 281 5.75 13.14 17.98
C ILE A 281 5.13 13.41 19.36
N ILE A 282 4.59 12.36 20.00
CA ILE A 282 4.02 12.46 21.35
C ILE A 282 5.13 12.77 22.38
N VAL A 283 6.28 12.09 22.28
CA VAL A 283 7.45 12.28 23.18
C VAL A 283 7.99 13.69 23.14
N GLU A 284 8.14 14.26 21.94
CA GLU A 284 8.60 15.64 21.76
C GLU A 284 7.65 16.65 22.38
N HIS A 285 6.33 16.42 22.34
CA HIS A 285 5.33 17.27 22.99
C HIS A 285 5.53 17.35 24.52
N PHE A 286 5.65 16.21 25.21
CA PHE A 286 5.79 16.19 26.68
C PHE A 286 7.24 16.30 27.17
N ARG A 287 8.21 16.50 26.26
CA ARG A 287 9.65 16.62 26.55
C ARG A 287 10.22 15.37 27.26
N GLY A 288 9.84 14.19 26.77
CA GLY A 288 10.43 12.93 27.18
C GLY A 288 11.75 12.63 26.47
N GLU A 289 12.22 11.39 26.59
CA GLU A 289 13.31 10.87 25.77
C GLU A 289 12.91 9.55 25.14
N MET A 290 13.34 9.36 23.90
CA MET A 290 13.17 8.11 23.18
C MET A 290 14.45 7.75 22.44
N THR A 291 14.73 6.45 22.36
CA THR A 291 15.71 5.92 21.43
C THR A 291 15.13 4.77 20.63
N LEU A 292 15.55 4.64 19.37
CA LEU A 292 15.14 3.61 18.43
C LEU A 292 16.36 3.07 17.68
N ARG A 293 16.42 1.75 17.53
CA ARG A 293 17.37 1.10 16.61
C ARG A 293 16.63 0.13 15.70
N ILE A 294 16.85 0.25 14.40
CA ILE A 294 16.31 -0.68 13.39
C ILE A 294 17.00 -2.03 13.52
N LEU A 295 16.24 -3.12 13.38
CA LEU A 295 16.74 -4.49 13.50
C LEU A 295 16.49 -5.29 12.22
N PRO A 296 17.37 -6.25 11.86
CA PRO A 296 17.07 -7.26 10.86
C PRO A 296 15.81 -8.05 11.25
N ALA A 297 14.99 -8.47 10.27
CA ALA A 297 13.72 -9.13 10.57
C ALA A 297 13.91 -10.44 11.38
N GLU A 298 14.96 -11.21 11.08
CA GLU A 298 15.29 -12.44 11.80
C GLU A 298 15.58 -12.14 13.28
N VAL A 299 16.38 -11.12 13.56
CA VAL A 299 16.70 -10.66 14.92
C VAL A 299 15.47 -10.16 15.66
N ALA A 300 14.61 -9.41 14.97
CA ALA A 300 13.40 -8.85 15.55
C ALA A 300 12.35 -9.93 15.90
N LEU A 301 12.30 -11.02 15.15
CA LEU A 301 11.30 -12.08 15.31
C LEU A 301 11.75 -13.22 16.24
N GLU A 302 13.05 -13.46 16.38
CA GLU A 302 13.58 -14.50 17.27
C GLU A 302 13.62 -14.09 18.75
N GLU A 303 13.41 -15.06 19.64
CA GLU A 303 13.45 -14.94 21.13
C GLU A 303 14.78 -14.44 21.72
N LYS A 304 15.79 -14.16 20.88
CA LYS A 304 17.18 -13.92 21.27
C LYS A 304 17.52 -12.46 21.56
N LEU A 305 16.53 -11.58 21.79
CA LEU A 305 16.76 -10.16 22.08
C LEU A 305 17.49 -9.87 23.41
N LEU A 306 17.86 -10.90 24.18
CA LEU A 306 18.77 -10.70 25.31
C LEU A 306 20.23 -10.73 24.88
N CYS A 307 20.72 -9.51 24.65
CA CYS A 307 22.10 -9.09 24.87
C CYS A 307 23.17 -9.74 23.99
N ARG A 308 22.83 -10.35 22.84
CA ARG A 308 23.84 -10.71 21.82
C ARG A 308 23.77 -9.71 20.67
N HIS A 309 24.56 -8.64 20.81
CA HIS A 309 24.77 -7.61 19.78
C HIS A 309 25.37 -8.17 18.48
N GLU A 310 25.97 -9.36 18.53
CA GLU A 310 26.73 -9.96 17.42
C GLU A 310 25.94 -10.05 16.12
N ASN A 311 24.62 -10.28 16.17
CA ASN A 311 23.80 -10.47 14.97
C ASN A 311 22.92 -9.26 14.61
N TRP A 312 22.98 -8.15 15.36
CA TRP A 312 22.13 -6.97 15.12
C TRP A 312 22.50 -6.19 13.84
N GLU A 313 23.55 -6.62 13.14
CA GLU A 313 24.03 -6.02 11.90
C GLU A 313 23.90 -6.97 10.69
N ASP A 314 23.37 -8.19 10.89
CA ASP A 314 23.26 -9.23 9.87
C ASP A 314 22.01 -9.08 8.99
N PHE A 315 21.88 -7.93 8.31
CA PHE A 315 20.81 -7.71 7.34
C PHE A 315 21.01 -8.58 6.08
N ARG A 316 19.92 -9.16 5.56
CA ARG A 316 19.91 -9.82 4.24
C ARG A 316 20.08 -8.80 3.12
N LYS A 317 20.51 -9.22 1.93
CA LYS A 317 20.75 -8.31 0.79
C LYS A 317 19.51 -7.49 0.44
N ASN A 318 18.33 -8.12 0.47
CA ASN A 318 17.06 -7.42 0.20
C ASN A 318 16.72 -6.36 1.26
N GLU A 319 17.02 -6.61 2.54
CA GLU A 319 16.87 -5.65 3.63
C GLU A 319 17.87 -4.50 3.49
N ILE A 320 19.11 -4.81 3.11
CA ILE A 320 20.15 -3.80 2.82
C ILE A 320 19.73 -2.91 1.63
N ASP A 321 19.22 -3.50 0.55
CA ASP A 321 18.75 -2.74 -0.61
C ASP A 321 17.58 -1.84 -0.23
N THR A 322 16.66 -2.37 0.58
CA THR A 322 15.58 -1.58 1.16
C THR A 322 16.13 -0.40 1.97
N LEU A 323 17.07 -0.64 2.89
CA LEU A 323 17.69 0.40 3.74
C LEU A 323 18.44 1.46 2.93
N LYS A 324 19.16 1.07 1.87
CA LYS A 324 19.88 2.00 0.98
C LYS A 324 18.93 3.03 0.36
N ASN A 325 17.70 2.65 0.03
CA ASN A 325 16.69 3.55 -0.54
C ASN A 325 16.26 4.64 0.45
N PHE A 326 16.50 4.44 1.75
CA PHE A 326 16.29 5.42 2.82
C PHE A 326 17.57 6.12 3.25
N LYS A 327 18.67 5.99 2.48
CA LYS A 327 20.00 6.50 2.82
C LYS A 327 20.54 5.91 4.12
N ILE A 328 20.13 4.68 4.45
CA ILE A 328 20.61 3.91 5.58
C ILE A 328 21.57 2.85 5.05
N VAL A 329 22.84 2.92 5.45
CA VAL A 329 23.91 2.13 4.84
C VAL A 329 24.76 1.42 5.89
N ARG A 330 25.74 0.63 5.42
CA ARG A 330 26.66 -0.09 6.29
C ARG A 330 27.52 0.88 7.10
N PRO A 331 27.76 0.61 8.40
CA PRO A 331 28.73 1.35 9.19
C PRO A 331 30.11 1.41 8.49
N GLY A 332 30.67 2.61 8.37
CA GLY A 332 31.96 2.86 7.72
C GLY A 332 31.91 3.13 6.21
N LYS A 333 30.74 3.04 5.57
CA LYS A 333 30.55 3.29 4.13
C LYS A 333 29.67 4.52 3.83
N GLN A 334 29.35 5.33 4.84
CA GLN A 334 28.42 6.45 4.71
C GLN A 334 29.03 7.60 3.89
N LYS A 335 28.24 8.14 2.96
CA LYS A 335 28.49 9.42 2.28
C LYS A 335 27.74 10.56 2.97
N ALA A 336 27.99 11.79 2.54
CA ALA A 336 27.27 12.96 3.03
C ALA A 336 25.74 12.79 2.86
N GLY A 337 25.00 12.90 3.96
CA GLY A 337 23.54 12.74 3.99
C GLY A 337 23.05 11.29 4.19
N GLU A 338 23.94 10.32 4.37
CA GLU A 338 23.61 8.93 4.72
C GLU A 338 23.83 8.67 6.22
N MET A 339 23.15 7.65 6.77
CA MET A 339 23.33 7.21 8.15
C MET A 339 23.68 5.72 8.22
N PRO A 340 24.46 5.27 9.23
CA PRO A 340 24.63 3.85 9.44
C PRO A 340 23.35 3.20 9.98
N TRP A 341 23.04 1.96 9.58
CA TRP A 341 21.94 1.19 10.17
C TRP A 341 22.12 0.89 11.67
N ASN A 342 23.35 0.94 12.17
CA ASN A 342 23.64 0.75 13.59
C ASN A 342 23.49 2.04 14.42
N ARG A 343 23.04 3.13 13.80
CA ARG A 343 22.74 4.38 14.50
C ARG A 343 21.59 4.18 15.48
N LEU A 344 21.78 4.66 16.71
CA LEU A 344 20.71 4.80 17.68
C LEU A 344 20.03 6.15 17.45
N LEU A 345 18.79 6.13 16.98
CA LEU A 345 18.00 7.31 16.65
C LEU A 345 17.33 7.86 17.90
N THR A 346 17.41 9.15 18.13
CA THR A 346 16.72 9.85 19.22
C THR A 346 15.34 10.38 18.78
N SER A 347 14.46 10.74 19.72
CA SER A 347 13.17 11.41 19.39
C SER A 347 13.35 12.64 18.48
N LYS A 348 14.40 13.44 18.72
CA LYS A 348 14.76 14.62 17.91
C LYS A 348 15.23 14.30 16.50
N GLU A 349 15.69 13.08 16.25
CA GLU A 349 16.03 12.62 14.90
C GLU A 349 14.84 11.98 14.20
N LEU A 350 13.93 11.37 14.98
CA LEU A 350 12.64 10.86 14.49
C LEU A 350 11.70 12.00 14.10
N VAL A 351 11.74 13.10 14.84
CA VAL A 351 10.92 14.31 14.67
C VAL A 351 11.82 15.54 14.84
N LYS A 352 12.33 16.08 13.73
CA LYS A 352 13.38 17.12 13.71
C LYS A 352 12.87 18.54 13.91
N GLY A 353 11.60 18.79 13.63
CA GLY A 353 11.00 20.12 13.69
C GLY A 353 9.78 20.20 14.58
N LYS A 354 9.31 21.43 14.79
CA LYS A 354 8.18 21.75 15.67
C LYS A 354 6.84 21.79 14.94
N SER A 355 6.83 21.55 13.63
CA SER A 355 5.60 21.55 12.82
C SER A 355 4.83 20.22 12.90
N ALA A 356 5.35 19.26 13.67
CA ALA A 356 4.76 17.95 13.80
C ALA A 356 3.36 18.02 14.43
N VAL A 357 2.40 17.39 13.77
CA VAL A 357 1.02 17.25 14.21
C VAL A 357 0.69 15.76 14.24
N PHE A 358 0.20 15.27 15.37
CA PHE A 358 -0.37 13.94 15.49
C PHE A 358 -1.89 14.07 15.58
N THR A 359 -2.63 13.30 14.77
CA THR A 359 -4.07 13.13 14.92
C THR A 359 -4.44 11.66 15.08
N ALA A 360 -5.42 11.38 15.95
CA ALA A 360 -5.95 10.03 16.07
C ALA A 360 -7.46 10.02 16.30
N GLY A 361 -8.19 9.24 15.49
CA GLY A 361 -9.61 8.98 15.69
C GLY A 361 -9.80 7.82 16.67
N ILE A 362 -10.53 8.05 17.76
CA ILE A 362 -10.79 7.02 18.76
C ILE A 362 -11.96 6.15 18.28
N ILE A 363 -11.67 4.89 18.00
CA ILE A 363 -12.63 3.91 17.48
C ILE A 363 -13.30 3.17 18.64
N LYS A 364 -12.49 2.55 19.50
CA LYS A 364 -12.94 1.95 20.76
C LYS A 364 -12.23 2.66 21.90
N LYS A 365 -12.94 2.84 23.01
CA LYS A 365 -12.40 3.49 24.22
C LYS A 365 -11.04 2.90 24.59
N ASN A 366 -10.03 3.73 24.78
CA ASN A 366 -8.66 3.33 25.05
C ASN A 366 -8.24 3.83 26.45
N PRO A 367 -7.74 2.97 27.35
CA PRO A 367 -7.47 3.34 28.74
C PRO A 367 -6.25 4.28 28.87
N TRP A 368 -5.38 4.32 27.87
CA TRP A 368 -4.19 5.17 27.85
C TRP A 368 -4.49 6.60 27.42
N ILE A 369 -5.65 6.84 26.80
CA ILE A 369 -6.09 8.15 26.33
C ILE A 369 -7.24 8.62 27.23
N GLN A 370 -6.99 9.68 27.99
CA GLN A 370 -7.90 10.20 29.01
C GLN A 370 -8.10 11.70 28.82
N PHE A 371 -9.28 12.18 29.19
CA PHE A 371 -9.52 13.60 29.34
C PHE A 371 -8.64 14.18 30.46
N PRO A 372 -8.42 15.51 30.52
CA PRO A 372 -7.61 16.14 31.56
C PRO A 372 -8.06 15.86 33.00
N ASN A 373 -9.34 15.49 33.20
CA ASN A 373 -9.90 15.11 34.50
C ASN A 373 -9.66 13.61 34.86
N GLY A 374 -8.93 12.85 34.04
CA GLY A 374 -8.65 11.43 34.22
C GLY A 374 -9.75 10.48 33.74
N SER A 375 -10.88 10.99 33.22
CA SER A 375 -11.94 10.13 32.69
C SER A 375 -11.58 9.53 31.33
N GLU A 376 -12.03 8.30 31.07
CA GLU A 376 -11.82 7.62 29.80
C GLU A 376 -12.51 8.36 28.66
N VAL A 377 -11.84 8.45 27.51
CA VAL A 377 -12.46 9.00 26.30
C VAL A 377 -13.29 7.91 25.61
N PRO A 378 -14.57 8.16 25.30
CA PRO A 378 -15.40 7.14 24.67
C PRO A 378 -14.99 6.91 23.21
N GLY A 379 -15.26 5.70 22.73
CA GLY A 379 -15.12 5.36 21.31
C GLY A 379 -16.15 6.06 20.43
N VAL A 380 -16.16 5.72 19.15
CA VAL A 380 -17.18 6.21 18.22
C VAL A 380 -18.57 5.73 18.64
N THR A 381 -19.55 6.63 18.60
CA THR A 381 -20.96 6.32 18.88
C THR A 381 -21.85 6.91 17.80
N ILE A 382 -22.97 6.26 17.52
CA ILE A 382 -24.02 6.77 16.63
C ILE A 382 -25.33 6.91 17.41
N ASN A 383 -26.04 8.02 17.22
CA ASN A 383 -27.41 8.16 17.69
C ASN A 383 -28.34 7.52 16.63
N PRO A 384 -29.06 6.43 16.94
CA PRO A 384 -29.93 5.76 15.98
C PRO A 384 -31.11 6.63 15.53
N GLU A 385 -31.51 7.61 16.34
CA GLU A 385 -32.65 8.46 16.01
C GLU A 385 -32.31 9.52 14.97
N THR A 386 -31.22 10.25 15.19
CA THR A 386 -30.77 11.33 14.31
C THR A 386 -29.83 10.86 13.21
N GLY A 387 -29.17 9.72 13.42
CA GLY A 387 -28.07 9.23 12.59
C GLY A 387 -26.74 9.95 12.84
N ASP A 388 -26.65 10.82 13.84
CA ASP A 388 -25.44 11.59 14.14
C ASP A 388 -24.35 10.68 14.69
N VAL A 389 -23.15 10.74 14.10
CA VAL A 389 -21.98 9.99 14.55
C VAL A 389 -21.05 10.91 15.32
N LYS A 390 -20.84 10.62 16.61
CA LYS A 390 -19.89 11.34 17.48
C LYS A 390 -18.56 10.60 17.52
N VAL A 391 -17.48 11.28 17.16
CA VAL A 391 -16.10 10.77 17.18
C VAL A 391 -15.24 11.69 18.03
N HIS A 392 -14.41 11.14 18.92
CA HIS A 392 -13.37 11.90 19.60
C HIS A 392 -12.07 11.79 18.82
N VAL A 393 -11.50 12.94 18.46
CA VAL A 393 -10.21 13.04 17.77
C VAL A 393 -9.17 13.61 18.73
N VAL A 394 -8.11 12.87 18.98
CA VAL A 394 -6.92 13.38 19.67
C VAL A 394 -6.11 14.18 18.67
N ARG A 395 -5.66 15.36 19.06
CA ARG A 395 -4.70 16.16 18.32
C ARG A 395 -3.56 16.59 19.22
N ILE A 396 -2.34 16.35 18.79
CA ILE A 396 -1.14 16.83 19.47
C ILE A 396 -0.35 17.69 18.49
N THR A 397 0.07 18.85 18.96
CA THR A 397 1.07 19.72 18.32
C THR A 397 2.25 19.86 19.26
N TRP A 398 3.31 20.53 18.84
CA TRP A 398 4.39 20.91 19.75
C TRP A 398 3.92 21.66 21.01
N LYS A 399 2.79 22.38 20.94
CA LYS A 399 2.30 23.26 22.02
C LYS A 399 1.09 22.72 22.78
N THR A 400 0.22 21.96 22.11
CA THR A 400 -1.11 21.62 22.65
C THR A 400 -1.42 20.14 22.48
N ILE A 401 -2.17 19.60 23.43
CA ILE A 401 -2.86 18.32 23.35
C ILE A 401 -4.35 18.57 23.54
N GLU A 402 -5.16 18.13 22.59
CA GLU A 402 -6.59 18.37 22.54
C GLU A 402 -7.32 17.05 22.27
N ILE A 403 -8.49 16.87 22.87
CA ILE A 403 -9.40 15.75 22.59
C ILE A 403 -10.73 16.36 22.17
N ILE A 404 -10.96 16.41 20.87
CA ILE A 404 -12.06 17.17 20.27
C ILE A 404 -13.21 16.23 19.93
N PRO A 405 -14.44 16.45 20.44
CA PRO A 405 -15.62 15.76 19.95
C PRO A 405 -16.05 16.36 18.61
N ILE A 406 -16.17 15.53 17.57
CA ILE A 406 -16.68 15.92 16.24
C ILE A 406 -18.00 15.18 16.01
N ILE A 407 -19.02 15.89 15.55
CA ILE A 407 -20.32 15.33 15.19
C ILE A 407 -20.42 15.30 13.66
N TYR A 408 -20.49 14.11 13.08
CA TYR A 408 -20.75 13.91 11.66
C TYR A 408 -22.23 13.68 11.43
N LYS A 409 -22.84 14.53 10.59
CA LYS A 409 -24.20 14.32 10.10
C LYS A 409 -24.20 13.28 9.00
N THR A 410 -25.22 12.44 8.99
CA THR A 410 -25.35 11.37 7.99
C THR A 410 -26.62 11.52 7.16
N THR A 411 -26.71 10.77 6.07
CA THR A 411 -27.91 10.71 5.25
C THR A 411 -29.11 10.06 5.97
N ILE A 412 -28.89 9.34 7.08
CA ILE A 412 -29.95 8.77 7.91
C ILE A 412 -30.94 9.86 8.35
N GLY A 413 -30.45 10.95 8.94
CA GLY A 413 -31.29 12.05 9.42
C GLY A 413 -32.11 12.67 8.29
N LYS A 414 -31.49 12.86 7.12
CA LYS A 414 -32.17 13.38 5.93
C LYS A 414 -33.28 12.43 5.45
N TYR A 415 -32.96 11.17 5.17
CA TYR A 415 -33.94 10.20 4.66
C TYR A 415 -35.09 9.99 5.63
N ARG A 416 -34.80 9.99 6.93
CA ARG A 416 -35.84 9.92 7.97
C ARG A 416 -36.76 11.13 7.95
N SER A 417 -36.21 12.35 7.95
CA SER A 417 -37.03 13.57 7.87
C SER A 417 -37.81 13.66 6.57
N ASP A 418 -37.25 13.22 5.45
CA ASP A 418 -37.95 13.17 4.15
C ASP A 418 -39.11 12.17 4.19
N TYR A 419 -38.92 11.00 4.81
CA TYR A 419 -39.97 10.01 5.01
C TYR A 419 -41.08 10.50 5.96
N GLU A 420 -40.72 11.14 7.08
CA GLU A 420 -41.68 11.69 8.04
C GLU A 420 -42.47 12.89 7.48
N ARG A 421 -41.83 13.77 6.70
CA ARG A 421 -42.53 14.86 5.98
C ARG A 421 -43.40 14.35 4.84
N GLY A 422 -43.02 13.23 4.24
CA GLY A 422 -43.73 12.57 3.15
C GLY A 422 -44.95 11.75 3.59
N GLN A 423 -45.53 12.00 4.78
CA GLN A 423 -46.65 11.23 5.38
C GLN A 423 -47.90 11.01 4.49
N HIS A 424 -47.97 11.53 3.26
CA HIS A 424 -49.04 11.31 2.30
C HIS A 424 -48.62 11.18 0.81
N SER A 425 -47.35 10.97 0.47
CA SER A 425 -46.95 10.83 -0.95
C SER A 425 -46.82 9.36 -1.36
N ASP A 426 -47.53 9.00 -2.44
CA ASP A 426 -47.50 7.78 -3.27
C ASP A 426 -46.60 6.63 -2.77
N GLY A 427 -47.18 5.44 -2.54
CA GLY A 427 -46.55 4.32 -1.84
C GLY A 427 -45.14 3.96 -2.36
N GLU A 428 -44.87 4.17 -3.64
CA GLU A 428 -43.56 3.97 -4.26
C GLU A 428 -42.45 4.87 -3.73
N THR A 429 -42.73 6.16 -3.52
CA THR A 429 -41.72 7.13 -3.07
C THR A 429 -41.32 6.88 -1.62
N GLY A 430 -42.30 6.62 -0.75
CA GLY A 430 -42.07 6.29 0.66
C GLY A 430 -41.22 5.02 0.83
N ALA A 431 -41.49 3.99 0.02
CA ALA A 431 -40.71 2.77 0.05
C ALA A 431 -39.27 2.92 -0.43
N ARG A 432 -39.04 3.72 -1.48
CA ARG A 432 -37.67 4.04 -1.94
C ARG A 432 -36.89 4.75 -0.84
N LEU A 433 -37.50 5.70 -0.13
CA LEU A 433 -36.88 6.39 1.01
C LEU A 433 -36.54 5.41 2.14
N LEU A 434 -37.45 4.50 2.49
CA LEU A 434 -37.19 3.45 3.49
C LEU A 434 -36.05 2.50 3.06
N LEU A 435 -35.95 2.17 1.78
CA LEU A 435 -34.88 1.34 1.24
C LEU A 435 -33.52 2.04 1.36
N GLU A 436 -33.42 3.32 0.98
CA GLU A 436 -32.20 4.12 1.12
C GLU A 436 -31.82 4.36 2.59
N LEU A 437 -32.82 4.59 3.45
CA LEU A 437 -32.62 4.67 4.90
C LEU A 437 -32.08 3.35 5.47
N GLY A 438 -32.60 2.21 5.02
CA GLY A 438 -32.10 0.89 5.40
C GLY A 438 -30.64 0.66 4.98
N LYS A 439 -30.28 1.06 3.75
CA LYS A 439 -28.89 1.02 3.27
C LYS A 439 -27.98 1.92 4.13
N ALA A 440 -28.44 3.13 4.46
CA ALA A 440 -27.68 4.08 5.29
C ALA A 440 -27.45 3.55 6.72
N TYR A 441 -28.46 2.97 7.37
CA TYR A 441 -28.30 2.34 8.68
C TYR A 441 -27.25 1.21 8.66
N ALA A 442 -27.28 0.36 7.64
CA ALA A 442 -26.32 -0.73 7.49
C ALA A 442 -24.87 -0.26 7.30
N GLU A 443 -24.65 0.94 6.76
CA GLU A 443 -23.32 1.54 6.60
C GLU A 443 -22.69 2.02 7.92
N PHE A 444 -23.47 2.12 8.99
CA PHE A 444 -23.01 2.48 10.33
C PHE A 444 -23.28 1.39 11.38
N GLY A 445 -23.54 0.15 10.95
CA GLY A 445 -23.68 -1.01 11.85
C GLY A 445 -25.02 -1.10 12.58
N LEU A 446 -26.01 -0.28 12.22
CA LEU A 446 -27.38 -0.31 12.76
C LEU A 446 -28.22 -1.35 12.01
N PHE A 447 -27.83 -2.63 12.10
CA PHE A 447 -28.38 -3.70 11.25
C PHE A 447 -29.85 -4.04 11.56
N GLU A 448 -30.29 -3.84 12.80
CA GLU A 448 -31.68 -4.11 13.20
C GLU A 448 -32.61 -3.05 12.60
N GLU A 449 -32.28 -1.78 12.79
CA GLU A 449 -32.98 -0.64 12.18
C GLU A 449 -32.96 -0.70 10.66
N ALA A 450 -31.82 -1.13 10.08
CA ALA A 450 -31.68 -1.32 8.65
C ALA A 450 -32.70 -2.34 8.10
N ARG A 451 -32.79 -3.51 8.73
CA ARG A 451 -33.73 -4.56 8.33
C ARG A 451 -35.18 -4.15 8.51
N ASP A 452 -35.50 -3.48 9.61
CA ASP A 452 -36.86 -2.98 9.87
C ASP A 452 -37.32 -2.02 8.78
N CYS A 453 -36.45 -1.11 8.33
CA CYS A 453 -36.75 -0.20 7.23
C CYS A 453 -37.02 -0.95 5.92
N VAL A 454 -36.17 -1.91 5.57
CA VAL A 454 -36.32 -2.71 4.34
C VAL A 454 -37.58 -3.58 4.38
N GLN A 455 -37.93 -4.14 5.54
CA GLN A 455 -39.18 -4.90 5.72
C GLN A 455 -40.42 -4.00 5.60
N LYS A 456 -40.39 -2.78 6.15
CA LYS A 456 -41.46 -1.79 6.00
C LYS A 456 -41.64 -1.40 4.52
N ALA A 457 -40.55 -1.15 3.79
CA ALA A 457 -40.58 -0.88 2.36
C ALA A 457 -41.22 -2.04 1.58
N ARG A 458 -40.83 -3.30 1.90
CA ARG A 458 -41.36 -4.50 1.24
C ARG A 458 -42.88 -4.66 1.40
N LYS A 459 -43.44 -4.33 2.58
CA LYS A 459 -44.88 -4.47 2.86
C LYS A 459 -45.76 -3.53 2.05
N GLN A 460 -45.19 -2.49 1.43
CA GLN A 460 -45.95 -1.51 0.65
C GLN A 460 -46.27 -1.96 -0.79
N PHE A 461 -45.81 -3.15 -1.24
CA PHE A 461 -46.06 -3.66 -2.61
C PHE A 461 -46.46 -5.14 -2.65
N PRO A 462 -47.18 -5.55 -3.72
CA PRO A 462 -47.43 -6.96 -4.01
C PRO A 462 -46.14 -7.73 -4.33
N ALA A 463 -46.18 -9.06 -4.12
CA ALA A 463 -45.04 -9.99 -4.21
C ALA A 463 -44.35 -10.11 -5.59
N LYS A 464 -44.86 -9.44 -6.64
CA LYS A 464 -44.33 -9.48 -8.02
C LYS A 464 -43.80 -8.13 -8.55
N ASN A 465 -43.62 -7.11 -7.69
CA ASN A 465 -43.03 -5.84 -8.10
C ASN A 465 -41.49 -5.90 -8.12
N ASP A 466 -40.84 -5.21 -9.06
CA ASP A 466 -39.37 -5.07 -9.14
C ASP A 466 -38.80 -4.55 -7.81
N LEU A 467 -39.48 -3.59 -7.18
CA LEU A 467 -39.06 -3.03 -5.90
C LEU A 467 -39.07 -4.05 -4.75
N THR A 468 -39.96 -5.06 -4.80
CA THR A 468 -40.00 -6.16 -3.83
C THR A 468 -38.75 -7.04 -3.95
N LEU A 469 -38.31 -7.32 -5.18
CA LEU A 469 -37.07 -8.06 -5.45
C LEU A 469 -35.84 -7.27 -4.98
N LYS A 470 -35.82 -5.96 -5.22
CA LYS A 470 -34.78 -5.04 -4.71
C LYS A 470 -34.73 -5.05 -3.17
N CYS A 471 -35.88 -4.95 -2.50
CA CYS A 471 -35.95 -5.03 -1.04
C CYS A 471 -35.43 -6.37 -0.50
N ASN A 472 -35.82 -7.51 -1.09
CA ASN A 472 -35.31 -8.82 -0.68
C ASN A 472 -33.78 -8.92 -0.87
N SER A 473 -33.25 -8.39 -1.97
CA SER A 473 -31.81 -8.42 -2.24
C SER A 473 -31.03 -7.58 -1.22
N VAL A 474 -31.49 -6.37 -0.93
CA VAL A 474 -30.88 -5.50 0.10
C VAL A 474 -30.99 -6.12 1.49
N TYR A 475 -32.12 -6.76 1.81
CA TYR A 475 -32.30 -7.47 3.08
C TYR A 475 -31.29 -8.60 3.27
N GLU A 476 -31.08 -9.43 2.25
CA GLU A 476 -30.10 -10.52 2.28
C GLU A 476 -28.66 -10.00 2.36
N TYR A 477 -28.36 -8.89 1.67
CA TYR A 477 -27.07 -8.22 1.80
C TYR A 477 -26.79 -7.73 3.23
N ILE A 478 -27.76 -7.03 3.84
CA ILE A 478 -27.66 -6.54 5.22
C ILE A 478 -27.49 -7.71 6.19
N SER A 479 -28.29 -8.77 6.00
CA SER A 479 -28.21 -9.99 6.82
C SER A 479 -26.85 -10.66 6.70
N GLY A 480 -26.29 -10.72 5.49
CA GLY A 480 -24.93 -11.23 5.25
C GLY A 480 -23.86 -10.41 5.96
N ILE A 481 -23.94 -9.08 5.95
CA ILE A 481 -22.98 -8.24 6.70
C ILE A 481 -23.13 -8.43 8.21
N GLU A 482 -24.36 -8.42 8.72
CA GLU A 482 -24.63 -8.62 10.14
C GLU A 482 -24.09 -9.99 10.60
N PHE A 483 -24.30 -11.04 9.79
CA PHE A 483 -23.75 -12.36 10.05
C PHE A 483 -22.23 -12.32 10.22
N LEU A 484 -21.52 -11.55 9.39
CA LEU A 484 -20.07 -11.36 9.53
C LEU A 484 -19.66 -10.70 10.86
N THR A 485 -20.58 -10.03 11.56
CA THR A 485 -20.32 -9.35 12.84
C THR A 485 -20.75 -10.13 14.08
N LYS A 486 -21.72 -11.06 13.94
CA LYS A 486 -22.30 -11.78 15.09
C LYS A 486 -21.93 -13.26 15.12
N ALA A 487 -21.80 -13.90 13.96
CA ALA A 487 -21.61 -15.34 13.85
C ALA A 487 -20.14 -15.73 13.63
N SER A 488 -19.78 -16.95 14.03
CA SER A 488 -18.46 -17.52 13.73
C SER A 488 -18.36 -17.88 12.25
N LEU A 489 -17.23 -17.55 11.62
CA LEU A 489 -17.03 -17.72 10.18
C LEU A 489 -16.54 -19.14 9.81
N GLN A 490 -16.94 -20.16 10.58
CA GLN A 490 -16.39 -21.52 10.46
C GLN A 490 -16.63 -22.17 9.09
N THR A 491 -17.68 -21.77 8.36
CA THR A 491 -17.85 -22.21 6.98
C THR A 491 -18.15 -21.05 6.02
N PRO A 492 -17.55 -21.04 4.82
CA PRO A 492 -17.88 -20.08 3.78
C PRO A 492 -19.35 -20.14 3.36
N LYS A 493 -20.03 -21.27 3.56
CA LYS A 493 -21.31 -21.61 2.94
C LYS A 493 -22.45 -20.66 3.34
N GLU A 494 -22.59 -20.33 4.62
CA GLU A 494 -23.69 -19.50 5.12
C GLU A 494 -23.55 -18.03 4.67
N ILE A 495 -22.32 -17.51 4.73
CA ILE A 495 -21.97 -16.20 4.18
C ILE A 495 -22.24 -16.18 2.68
N ILE A 496 -21.85 -17.25 1.98
CA ILE A 496 -22.04 -17.38 0.54
C ILE A 496 -23.53 -17.36 0.18
N GLU A 497 -24.36 -18.07 0.94
CA GLU A 497 -25.80 -18.14 0.71
C GLU A 497 -26.48 -16.78 0.82
N HIS A 498 -26.13 -15.96 1.81
CA HIS A 498 -26.67 -14.60 1.94
C HIS A 498 -26.31 -13.71 0.74
N PHE A 499 -25.03 -13.62 0.39
CA PHE A 499 -24.59 -12.76 -0.72
C PHE A 499 -24.92 -13.33 -2.11
N ALA A 500 -25.24 -14.63 -2.23
CA ALA A 500 -25.74 -15.20 -3.48
C ALA A 500 -27.20 -14.81 -3.72
N LYS A 501 -28.01 -14.70 -2.66
CA LYS A 501 -29.41 -14.28 -2.73
C LYS A 501 -29.58 -12.78 -3.03
N SER A 502 -28.54 -11.97 -2.92
CA SER A 502 -28.57 -10.54 -3.25
C SER A 502 -28.29 -10.22 -4.74
N ASP A 503 -28.17 -11.22 -5.62
CA ASP A 503 -27.75 -11.04 -7.02
C ASP A 503 -28.85 -10.54 -7.98
N CYS A 504 -30.06 -10.17 -7.50
CA CYS A 504 -31.16 -9.67 -8.35
C CYS A 504 -31.10 -8.15 -8.64
N LEU A 505 -29.98 -7.49 -8.31
CA LEU A 505 -29.82 -6.05 -8.50
C LEU A 505 -29.17 -5.67 -9.84
N GLU A 506 -29.38 -4.42 -10.27
CA GLU A 506 -28.69 -3.88 -11.43
C GLU A 506 -27.17 -3.75 -11.17
N LYS A 507 -26.37 -3.64 -12.23
CA LYS A 507 -24.90 -3.61 -12.10
C LYS A 507 -24.42 -2.45 -11.21
N GLU A 508 -25.02 -1.28 -11.35
CA GLU A 508 -24.69 -0.07 -10.57
C GLU A 508 -25.00 -0.26 -9.08
N GLU A 509 -26.17 -0.82 -8.76
CA GLU A 509 -26.57 -1.17 -7.39
C GLU A 509 -25.68 -2.26 -6.79
N LYS A 510 -25.27 -3.27 -7.58
CA LYS A 510 -24.31 -4.30 -7.17
C LYS A 510 -22.94 -3.72 -6.84
N ASP A 511 -22.48 -2.74 -7.61
CA ASP A 511 -21.21 -2.09 -7.34
C ASP A 511 -21.29 -1.18 -6.10
N ALA A 512 -22.46 -0.59 -5.82
CA ALA A 512 -22.74 0.15 -4.60
C ALA A 512 -22.76 -0.74 -3.35
N LEU A 513 -23.44 -1.90 -3.39
CA LEU A 513 -23.50 -2.86 -2.27
C LEU A 513 -22.24 -3.74 -2.17
N ARG A 514 -21.44 -3.86 -3.24
CA ARG A 514 -20.12 -4.55 -3.25
C ARG A 514 -20.21 -6.07 -3.00
N ASP A 515 -21.35 -6.72 -3.25
CA ASP A 515 -21.64 -8.12 -2.91
C ASP A 515 -20.66 -9.12 -3.52
N ARG A 516 -20.43 -9.03 -4.83
CA ARG A 516 -19.46 -9.88 -5.54
C ARG A 516 -18.02 -9.65 -5.08
N LYS A 517 -17.73 -8.46 -4.53
CA LYS A 517 -16.40 -8.14 -3.97
C LYS A 517 -16.20 -8.80 -2.60
N MET A 518 -17.27 -9.18 -1.88
CA MET A 518 -17.19 -9.80 -0.56
C MET A 518 -16.64 -11.22 -0.60
N PHE A 519 -17.12 -12.07 -1.53
CA PHE A 519 -16.59 -13.43 -1.72
C PHE A 519 -15.10 -13.44 -1.99
N LYS A 520 -14.69 -12.64 -2.97
CA LYS A 520 -13.29 -12.46 -3.33
C LYS A 520 -12.46 -12.03 -2.13
N ARG A 521 -12.91 -11.02 -1.37
CA ARG A 521 -12.22 -10.53 -0.16
C ARG A 521 -12.11 -11.61 0.92
N PHE A 522 -13.14 -12.41 1.11
CA PHE A 522 -13.14 -13.50 2.09
C PHE A 522 -12.13 -14.59 1.72
N TYR A 523 -12.17 -15.08 0.48
CA TYR A 523 -11.20 -16.07 0.01
C TYR A 523 -9.78 -15.50 -0.03
N GLU A 524 -9.59 -14.23 -0.41
CA GLU A 524 -8.28 -13.57 -0.32
C GLU A 524 -7.78 -13.54 1.14
N PHE A 525 -8.63 -13.14 2.09
CA PHE A 525 -8.29 -13.14 3.52
C PHE A 525 -7.94 -14.53 4.04
N MET A 526 -8.74 -15.56 3.71
CA MET A 526 -8.45 -16.94 4.10
C MET A 526 -7.14 -17.44 3.49
N GLY A 527 -6.87 -17.05 2.24
CA GLY A 527 -5.60 -17.31 1.58
C GLY A 527 -4.42 -16.68 2.32
N ASP A 528 -4.54 -15.40 2.70
CA ASP A 528 -3.52 -14.66 3.45
C ASP A 528 -3.28 -15.29 4.83
N LYS A 529 -4.36 -15.62 5.56
CA LYS A 529 -4.32 -16.29 6.87
C LYS A 529 -3.61 -17.64 6.79
N ASN A 530 -3.97 -18.48 5.81
CA ASN A 530 -3.34 -19.77 5.59
C ASN A 530 -1.87 -19.63 5.16
N SER A 531 -1.53 -18.63 4.33
CA SER A 531 -0.16 -18.37 3.91
C SER A 531 0.72 -17.96 5.09
N HIS A 532 0.24 -17.07 5.96
CA HIS A 532 0.94 -16.68 7.19
C HIS A 532 1.14 -17.88 8.14
N ALA A 533 0.14 -18.76 8.22
CA ALA A 533 0.21 -20.01 8.97
C ALA A 533 1.07 -21.11 8.29
N LYS A 534 1.72 -20.80 7.16
CA LYS A 534 2.51 -21.74 6.35
C LYS A 534 1.71 -22.95 5.81
N LYS A 535 0.37 -22.81 5.72
CA LYS A 535 -0.55 -23.77 5.11
C LYS A 535 -0.76 -23.47 3.63
N TYR A 536 0.27 -23.72 2.85
CA TYR A 536 0.38 -23.20 1.49
C TYR A 536 -0.61 -23.81 0.48
N ASN A 537 -0.95 -25.09 0.62
CA ASN A 537 -1.94 -25.74 -0.24
C ASN A 537 -3.35 -25.16 -0.03
N ASP A 538 -3.73 -24.93 1.23
CA ASP A 538 -4.99 -24.30 1.59
C ASP A 538 -5.03 -22.85 1.08
N ALA A 539 -3.91 -22.12 1.23
CA ALA A 539 -3.80 -20.77 0.70
C ALA A 539 -3.98 -20.70 -0.82
N LEU A 540 -3.36 -21.63 -1.56
CA LEU A 540 -3.53 -21.74 -3.02
C LEU A 540 -4.98 -22.03 -3.41
N CYS A 541 -5.66 -22.93 -2.69
CA CYS A 541 -7.08 -23.21 -2.92
C CYS A 541 -7.91 -21.93 -2.75
N CYS A 542 -7.71 -21.19 -1.66
CA CYS A 542 -8.42 -19.94 -1.42
C CYS A 542 -8.12 -18.87 -2.48
N TYR A 543 -6.86 -18.64 -2.87
CA TYR A 543 -6.54 -17.65 -3.89
C TYR A 543 -7.11 -18.01 -5.27
N ARG A 544 -7.14 -19.30 -5.62
CA ARG A 544 -7.74 -19.78 -6.88
C ARG A 544 -9.26 -19.58 -6.87
N GLU A 545 -9.92 -19.82 -5.74
CA GLU A 545 -11.35 -19.48 -5.60
C GLU A 545 -11.58 -17.97 -5.68
N ALA A 546 -10.74 -17.13 -5.06
CA ALA A 546 -10.82 -15.68 -5.22
C ALA A 546 -10.69 -15.23 -6.70
N LEU A 547 -9.82 -15.88 -7.47
CA LEU A 547 -9.66 -15.64 -8.91
C LEU A 547 -10.89 -16.02 -9.73
N ARG A 548 -11.76 -16.96 -9.27
CA ARG A 548 -13.02 -17.25 -9.98
C ARG A 548 -13.97 -16.06 -9.98
N TYR A 549 -13.93 -15.23 -8.94
CA TYR A 549 -14.73 -14.01 -8.83
C TYR A 549 -14.09 -12.79 -9.50
N ARG A 550 -12.74 -12.71 -9.51
CA ARG A 550 -11.98 -11.64 -10.16
C ARG A 550 -10.77 -12.22 -10.92
N PRO A 551 -11.01 -12.82 -12.10
CA PRO A 551 -9.97 -13.57 -12.83
C PRO A 551 -8.82 -12.70 -13.35
N HIS A 552 -9.06 -11.40 -13.52
CA HIS A 552 -8.13 -10.45 -14.14
C HIS A 552 -7.31 -9.64 -13.14
N GLU A 553 -7.26 -10.07 -11.88
CA GLU A 553 -6.54 -9.36 -10.84
C GLU A 553 -5.09 -9.86 -10.68
N LEU A 554 -4.14 -9.09 -11.20
CA LEU A 554 -2.71 -9.44 -11.17
C LEU A 554 -2.18 -9.69 -9.75
N LYS A 555 -2.73 -9.02 -8.73
CA LYS A 555 -2.35 -9.23 -7.31
C LYS A 555 -2.61 -10.68 -6.89
N LEU A 556 -3.77 -11.24 -7.21
CA LEU A 556 -4.12 -12.61 -6.85
C LEU A 556 -3.25 -13.63 -7.60
N HIS A 557 -3.01 -13.42 -8.91
CA HIS A 557 -2.05 -14.21 -9.69
C HIS A 557 -0.66 -14.21 -9.06
N ARG A 558 -0.19 -13.06 -8.57
CA ARG A 558 1.09 -12.98 -7.86
C ARG A 558 1.10 -13.71 -6.54
N LYS A 559 0.00 -13.70 -5.78
CA LYS A 559 -0.12 -14.48 -4.54
C LYS A 559 -0.01 -15.98 -4.83
N VAL A 560 -0.72 -16.48 -5.85
CA VAL A 560 -0.59 -17.87 -6.34
C VAL A 560 0.85 -18.19 -6.73
N ASN A 561 1.43 -17.41 -7.64
CA ASN A 561 2.80 -17.61 -8.11
C ASN A 561 3.85 -17.50 -6.98
N SER A 562 3.60 -16.69 -5.94
CA SER A 562 4.48 -16.60 -4.76
C SER A 562 4.58 -17.90 -4.00
N ILE A 563 3.45 -18.57 -3.85
CA ILE A 563 3.42 -19.84 -3.15
C ILE A 563 4.01 -20.94 -4.02
N GLU A 564 3.60 -21.03 -5.29
CA GLU A 564 4.10 -22.06 -6.21
C GLU A 564 5.63 -21.96 -6.41
N MET A 565 6.19 -20.75 -6.42
CA MET A 565 7.63 -20.52 -6.60
C MET A 565 8.39 -20.29 -5.30
N ARG A 566 7.76 -20.47 -4.12
CA ARG A 566 8.34 -20.10 -2.82
C ARG A 566 9.73 -20.70 -2.62
N ASP A 567 9.87 -22.00 -2.85
CA ASP A 567 11.10 -22.73 -2.53
C ASP A 567 12.25 -22.31 -3.46
N ILE A 568 11.99 -22.18 -4.76
CA ILE A 568 13.01 -21.72 -5.71
C ILE A 568 13.40 -20.25 -5.51
N ILE A 569 12.46 -19.39 -5.12
CA ILE A 569 12.75 -17.98 -4.82
C ILE A 569 13.59 -17.89 -3.54
N THR A 570 13.25 -18.67 -2.53
CA THR A 570 13.98 -18.72 -1.25
C THR A 570 15.41 -19.21 -1.48
N GLU A 571 15.58 -20.29 -2.25
CA GLU A 571 16.90 -20.81 -2.62
C GLU A 571 17.74 -19.79 -3.39
N TYR A 572 17.14 -19.08 -4.35
CA TYR A 572 17.82 -18.02 -5.08
C TYR A 572 18.36 -16.94 -4.13
N PHE A 573 17.50 -16.39 -3.26
CA PHE A 573 17.92 -15.32 -2.35
C PHE A 573 18.95 -15.81 -1.32
N HIS A 574 18.85 -17.06 -0.85
CA HIS A 574 19.87 -17.65 0.01
C HIS A 574 21.25 -17.68 -0.67
N ARG A 575 21.33 -18.12 -1.93
CA ARG A 575 22.60 -18.14 -2.68
C ARG A 575 23.14 -16.74 -2.94
N ILE A 576 22.26 -15.79 -3.27
CA ILE A 576 22.63 -14.38 -3.46
C ILE A 576 23.16 -13.77 -2.15
N ASP A 577 22.48 -14.00 -1.03
CA ASP A 577 22.94 -13.55 0.29
C ASP A 577 24.30 -14.15 0.64
N LYS A 578 24.52 -15.43 0.32
CA LYS A 578 25.82 -16.09 0.52
C LYS A 578 26.94 -15.44 -0.30
N ILE A 579 26.74 -15.25 -1.61
CA ILE A 579 27.71 -14.58 -2.49
C ILE A 579 28.03 -13.18 -1.96
N TYR A 580 27.00 -12.44 -1.54
CA TYR A 580 27.16 -11.10 -1.00
C TYR A 580 27.98 -11.09 0.31
N ARG A 581 27.73 -12.03 1.23
CA ARG A 581 28.52 -12.18 2.47
C ARG A 581 29.97 -12.55 2.19
N GLU A 582 30.20 -13.51 1.28
CA GLU A 582 31.55 -13.93 0.87
C GLU A 582 32.32 -12.78 0.20
N SER A 583 31.61 -11.87 -0.48
CA SER A 583 32.16 -10.65 -1.09
C SER A 583 32.24 -9.47 -0.11
N ASN A 584 32.25 -9.74 1.21
CA ASN A 584 32.27 -8.73 2.27
C ASN A 584 31.19 -7.63 2.10
N TYR A 585 29.98 -8.02 1.73
CA TYR A 585 28.83 -7.13 1.50
C TYR A 585 29.09 -6.05 0.45
N GLU A 586 29.90 -6.36 -0.58
CA GLU A 586 30.06 -5.54 -1.77
C GLU A 586 29.53 -6.30 -2.99
N GLU A 587 28.99 -5.56 -3.97
CA GLU A 587 28.54 -6.16 -5.24
C GLU A 587 29.77 -6.43 -6.11
N PRO A 588 30.03 -7.69 -6.52
CA PRO A 588 31.14 -8.00 -7.42
C PRO A 588 31.02 -7.27 -8.76
N ASP A 589 32.13 -7.04 -9.47
CA ASP A 589 32.14 -6.38 -10.78
C ASP A 589 31.17 -7.04 -11.79
N ASP A 590 31.01 -8.37 -11.70
CA ASP A 590 30.10 -9.19 -12.51
C ASP A 590 28.77 -9.50 -11.81
N TRP A 591 28.23 -8.59 -10.99
CA TRP A 591 27.04 -8.86 -10.17
C TRP A 591 25.81 -9.32 -10.96
N ASN A 592 25.52 -8.68 -12.11
CA ASN A 592 24.42 -9.07 -12.98
C ASN A 592 24.59 -10.49 -13.54
N CYS A 593 25.83 -10.90 -13.79
CA CYS A 593 26.15 -12.26 -14.20
C CYS A 593 25.86 -13.24 -13.06
N HIS A 594 26.30 -12.95 -11.83
CA HIS A 594 25.97 -13.77 -10.66
C HIS A 594 24.45 -13.90 -10.47
N LYS A 595 23.70 -12.79 -10.52
CA LYS A 595 22.23 -12.79 -10.41
C LYS A 595 21.59 -13.69 -11.47
N LEU A 596 21.91 -13.49 -12.75
CA LEU A 596 21.29 -14.26 -13.83
C LEU A 596 21.66 -15.74 -13.76
N ILE A 597 22.95 -16.06 -13.58
CA ILE A 597 23.42 -17.45 -13.58
C ILE A 597 22.86 -18.21 -12.38
N THR A 598 22.88 -17.61 -11.18
CA THR A 598 22.22 -18.22 -10.01
C THR A 598 20.73 -18.44 -10.27
N ALA A 599 20.04 -17.50 -10.92
CA ALA A 599 18.63 -17.71 -11.28
C ALA A 599 18.44 -18.87 -12.27
N LEU A 600 19.26 -18.97 -13.31
CA LEU A 600 19.18 -20.07 -14.29
C LEU A 600 19.48 -21.42 -13.63
N GLU A 601 20.53 -21.51 -12.81
CA GLU A 601 20.91 -22.71 -12.08
C GLU A 601 19.81 -23.16 -11.11
N VAL A 602 19.24 -22.24 -10.33
CA VAL A 602 18.15 -22.55 -9.39
C VAL A 602 16.88 -22.95 -10.14
N PHE A 603 16.54 -22.23 -11.20
CA PHE A 603 15.32 -22.50 -11.96
C PHE A 603 15.40 -23.86 -12.65
N TYR A 604 16.52 -24.20 -13.30
CA TYR A 604 16.68 -25.47 -14.02
C TYR A 604 17.14 -26.64 -13.16
N GLY A 605 17.75 -26.37 -12.01
CA GLY A 605 18.08 -27.39 -10.99
C GLY A 605 16.88 -27.87 -10.19
N ARG A 606 15.69 -27.28 -10.40
CA ARG A 606 14.46 -27.68 -9.69
C ARG A 606 14.05 -29.12 -10.05
N PRO A 607 13.38 -29.84 -9.13
CA PRO A 607 12.78 -31.13 -9.44
C PRO A 607 11.73 -31.02 -10.56
N LYS A 608 11.74 -31.98 -11.50
CA LYS A 608 10.75 -32.04 -12.60
C LYS A 608 9.30 -32.20 -12.13
N SER A 609 9.08 -32.64 -10.89
CA SER A 609 7.77 -32.78 -10.26
C SER A 609 7.10 -31.45 -9.91
N VAL A 610 7.85 -30.33 -9.91
CA VAL A 610 7.29 -29.00 -9.64
C VAL A 610 6.61 -28.46 -10.89
N ILE A 611 5.27 -28.45 -10.86
CA ILE A 611 4.42 -27.91 -11.93
C ILE A 611 3.93 -26.52 -11.53
N PHE A 612 4.19 -25.53 -12.39
CA PHE A 612 3.67 -24.18 -12.23
C PHE A 612 2.37 -24.03 -13.02
N SER A 613 1.38 -23.34 -12.45
CA SER A 613 0.10 -23.10 -13.13
C SER A 613 0.17 -21.99 -14.19
N CYS A 614 1.17 -21.12 -14.11
CA CYS A 614 1.35 -19.98 -15.01
C CYS A 614 1.95 -20.37 -16.37
N ARG A 615 1.67 -19.53 -17.38
CA ARG A 615 2.10 -19.75 -18.78
C ARG A 615 3.60 -19.61 -18.99
N LYS A 616 4.24 -18.62 -18.36
CA LYS A 616 5.68 -18.33 -18.49
C LYS A 616 6.37 -18.28 -17.12
N PRO A 617 6.63 -19.44 -16.49
CA PRO A 617 7.16 -19.49 -15.12
C PRO A 617 8.55 -18.85 -14.98
N TRP A 618 9.40 -18.97 -16.02
CA TRP A 618 10.73 -18.35 -16.02
C TRP A 618 10.64 -16.83 -15.92
N LEU A 619 9.79 -16.17 -16.71
CA LEU A 619 9.68 -14.71 -16.70
C LEU A 619 9.13 -14.18 -15.37
N ILE A 620 8.21 -14.92 -14.75
CA ILE A 620 7.71 -14.60 -13.41
C ILE A 620 8.82 -14.75 -12.37
N PHE A 621 9.59 -15.84 -12.42
CA PHE A 621 10.73 -16.05 -11.53
C PHE A 621 11.78 -14.95 -11.71
N PHE A 622 12.22 -14.71 -12.96
CA PHE A 622 13.19 -13.68 -13.34
C PHE A 622 12.80 -12.28 -12.85
N ARG A 623 11.53 -11.88 -12.99
CA ARG A 623 11.03 -10.60 -12.45
C ARG A 623 11.15 -10.48 -10.93
N ARG A 624 11.04 -11.60 -10.23
CA ARG A 624 11.04 -11.66 -8.75
C ARG A 624 12.42 -11.85 -8.16
N THR A 625 13.37 -12.30 -8.95
CA THR A 625 14.73 -12.64 -8.53
C THR A 625 15.75 -11.70 -9.16
N VAL A 626 16.05 -11.87 -10.44
CA VAL A 626 17.08 -11.08 -11.15
C VAL A 626 16.68 -9.62 -11.26
N LEU A 627 15.41 -9.33 -11.56
CA LEU A 627 14.90 -7.95 -11.62
C LEU A 627 14.37 -7.47 -10.26
N HIS A 628 14.67 -8.16 -9.17
CA HIS A 628 14.33 -7.66 -7.84
C HIS A 628 15.03 -6.31 -7.59
N GLY A 629 14.29 -5.33 -7.08
CA GLY A 629 14.77 -3.95 -6.89
C GLY A 629 14.69 -3.05 -8.13
N GLU A 630 14.52 -3.60 -9.34
CA GLU A 630 14.43 -2.79 -10.56
C GLU A 630 13.09 -2.04 -10.65
N THR A 631 13.10 -0.85 -11.26
CA THR A 631 11.88 -0.07 -11.48
C THR A 631 10.93 -0.79 -12.45
N PRO A 632 9.62 -0.53 -12.39
CA PRO A 632 8.67 -1.13 -13.31
C PRO A 632 8.97 -0.84 -14.78
N SER A 633 9.37 0.39 -15.12
CA SER A 633 9.76 0.78 -16.48
C SER A 633 11.00 0.02 -16.96
N GLN A 634 11.98 -0.18 -16.09
CA GLN A 634 13.17 -0.96 -16.40
C GLN A 634 12.81 -2.43 -16.65
N LYS A 635 11.97 -3.01 -15.77
CA LYS A 635 11.43 -4.37 -15.97
C LYS A 635 10.70 -4.48 -17.30
N LEU A 636 9.84 -3.53 -17.61
CA LEU A 636 9.07 -3.51 -18.85
C LEU A 636 9.99 -3.43 -20.08
N ALA A 637 10.95 -2.51 -20.07
CA ALA A 637 11.90 -2.35 -21.17
C ALA A 637 12.74 -3.62 -21.40
N ILE A 638 13.20 -4.28 -20.34
CA ILE A 638 13.87 -5.59 -20.42
C ILE A 638 12.93 -6.63 -21.04
N LEU A 639 11.71 -6.77 -20.52
CA LEU A 639 10.74 -7.76 -21.01
C LEU A 639 10.37 -7.56 -22.47
N ILE A 640 10.18 -6.31 -22.93
CA ILE A 640 9.95 -5.97 -24.33
C ILE A 640 11.17 -6.37 -25.18
N THR A 641 12.38 -6.07 -24.71
CA THR A 641 13.62 -6.41 -25.42
C THR A 641 13.78 -7.92 -25.56
N LEU A 642 13.47 -8.66 -24.50
CA LEU A 642 13.44 -10.12 -24.49
C LEU A 642 12.35 -10.69 -25.43
N LEU A 643 11.17 -10.06 -25.48
CA LEU A 643 10.10 -10.43 -26.41
C LEU A 643 10.49 -10.16 -27.88
N ARG A 644 11.22 -9.07 -28.14
CA ARG A 644 11.76 -8.76 -29.48
C ARG A 644 12.82 -9.77 -29.88
N LEU A 645 13.75 -10.09 -28.98
CA LEU A 645 14.75 -11.14 -29.22
C LEU A 645 14.07 -12.47 -29.52
N TYR A 646 13.03 -12.84 -28.76
CA TYR A 646 12.20 -14.01 -29.03
C TYR A 646 11.58 -13.97 -30.44
N LYS A 647 10.93 -12.86 -30.82
CA LYS A 647 10.36 -12.67 -32.18
C LYS A 647 11.42 -12.91 -33.25
N THR A 648 12.57 -12.27 -33.12
CA THR A 648 13.64 -12.33 -34.13
C THR A 648 14.23 -13.73 -34.22
N LEU A 649 14.45 -14.40 -33.08
CA LEU A 649 14.92 -15.79 -33.05
C LEU A 649 13.96 -16.74 -33.75
N CYS A 650 12.65 -16.53 -33.61
CA CYS A 650 11.67 -17.41 -34.23
C CYS A 650 11.48 -17.13 -35.73
N ARG A 651 11.50 -15.85 -36.17
CA ARG A 651 10.96 -15.45 -37.48
C ARG A 651 11.95 -14.83 -38.44
N ALA A 652 13.01 -14.19 -37.95
CA ALA A 652 13.93 -13.45 -38.82
C ALA A 652 14.87 -14.40 -39.59
N ASN A 653 15.35 -13.98 -40.76
CA ASN A 653 16.44 -14.71 -41.42
C ASN A 653 17.76 -14.57 -40.61
N ASP A 654 18.76 -15.39 -40.92
CA ASP A 654 20.02 -15.42 -40.17
C ASP A 654 20.78 -14.08 -40.22
N ASN A 655 20.65 -13.31 -41.30
CA ASN A 655 21.30 -12.00 -41.44
C ASN A 655 20.68 -10.96 -40.51
N ASP A 656 19.35 -10.89 -40.48
CA ASP A 656 18.61 -9.95 -39.63
C ASP A 656 18.81 -10.29 -38.14
N LEU A 657 18.84 -11.58 -37.79
CA LEU A 657 19.15 -12.03 -36.44
C LEU A 657 20.59 -11.68 -36.04
N SER A 658 21.56 -11.89 -36.93
CA SER A 658 22.96 -11.54 -36.67
C SER A 658 23.14 -10.03 -36.48
N ALA A 659 22.44 -9.22 -37.30
CA ALA A 659 22.45 -7.77 -37.16
C ALA A 659 21.88 -7.32 -35.80
N LEU A 660 20.77 -7.92 -35.34
CA LEU A 660 20.21 -7.64 -34.01
C LEU A 660 21.19 -8.00 -32.88
N LEU A 661 21.74 -9.22 -32.92
CA LEU A 661 22.66 -9.74 -31.90
C LEU A 661 23.91 -8.87 -31.77
N ASN A 662 24.45 -8.39 -32.88
CA ASN A 662 25.60 -7.49 -32.86
C ASN A 662 25.21 -6.07 -32.39
N ASN A 663 24.22 -5.44 -33.03
CA ASN A 663 23.92 -4.02 -32.82
C ASN A 663 23.27 -3.74 -31.45
N GLU A 664 22.36 -4.60 -31.00
CA GLU A 664 21.58 -4.37 -29.78
C GLU A 664 22.16 -5.10 -28.57
N PHE A 665 22.65 -6.34 -28.77
CA PHE A 665 23.16 -7.18 -27.67
C PHE A 665 24.70 -7.21 -27.57
N ARG A 666 25.42 -6.63 -28.54
CA ARG A 666 26.89 -6.61 -28.59
C ARG A 666 27.51 -8.00 -28.45
N ILE A 667 26.91 -8.95 -29.18
CA ILE A 667 27.36 -10.34 -29.30
C ILE A 667 28.35 -10.44 -30.45
N ASN A 668 29.47 -11.12 -30.22
CA ASN A 668 30.50 -11.25 -31.24
C ASN A 668 30.10 -12.30 -32.32
N PRO A 669 30.81 -12.35 -33.46
CA PRO A 669 30.48 -13.28 -34.54
C PRO A 669 30.54 -14.77 -34.14
N GLU A 670 31.50 -15.17 -33.29
CA GLU A 670 31.65 -16.56 -32.84
C GLU A 670 30.46 -17.01 -31.98
N GLU A 671 30.08 -16.19 -31.00
CA GLU A 671 28.91 -16.39 -30.14
C GLU A 671 27.61 -16.37 -30.97
N THR A 672 27.55 -15.51 -32.00
CA THR A 672 26.41 -15.45 -32.94
C THR A 672 26.26 -16.78 -33.69
N MET A 673 27.37 -17.37 -34.16
CA MET A 673 27.34 -18.66 -34.83
C MET A 673 26.82 -19.78 -33.92
N ILE A 674 27.18 -19.76 -32.64
CA ILE A 674 26.66 -20.71 -31.64
C ILE A 674 25.15 -20.57 -31.47
N ILE A 675 24.63 -19.33 -31.40
CA ILE A 675 23.19 -19.06 -31.30
C ILE A 675 22.46 -19.54 -32.56
N LEU A 676 23.00 -19.28 -33.75
CA LEU A 676 22.43 -19.73 -35.02
C LEU A 676 22.43 -21.26 -35.13
N ALA A 677 23.50 -21.93 -34.71
CA ALA A 677 23.58 -23.39 -34.67
C ALA A 677 22.56 -23.97 -33.68
N TYR A 678 22.44 -23.40 -32.49
CA TYR A 678 21.47 -23.81 -31.48
C TYR A 678 20.02 -23.63 -31.97
N ARG A 679 19.74 -22.52 -32.65
CA ARG A 679 18.45 -22.23 -33.30
C ARG A 679 18.10 -23.29 -34.35
N LYS A 680 19.03 -23.63 -35.25
CA LYS A 680 18.81 -24.61 -36.34
C LYS A 680 18.53 -26.03 -35.81
N ASN A 681 19.14 -26.39 -34.68
CA ASN A 681 18.97 -27.71 -34.07
C ASN A 681 17.65 -27.87 -33.29
N ARG A 682 16.82 -26.82 -33.17
CA ARG A 682 15.54 -26.86 -32.46
C ARG A 682 14.38 -26.77 -33.43
N THR A 683 13.47 -27.75 -33.39
CA THR A 683 12.23 -27.74 -34.18
C THR A 683 11.22 -26.68 -33.71
N ILE A 684 11.23 -26.33 -32.42
CA ILE A 684 10.39 -25.26 -31.84
C ILE A 684 11.20 -24.48 -30.79
N PHE A 685 11.42 -23.20 -31.04
CA PHE A 685 11.98 -22.26 -30.07
C PHE A 685 10.83 -21.57 -29.34
N ASP A 686 10.45 -22.09 -28.17
CA ASP A 686 9.27 -21.68 -27.39
C ASP A 686 9.59 -20.61 -26.32
N SER A 687 10.87 -20.40 -25.98
CA SER A 687 11.29 -19.39 -25.00
C SER A 687 12.79 -19.08 -25.02
N ILE A 688 13.15 -17.83 -24.73
CA ILE A 688 14.53 -17.30 -24.82
C ILE A 688 15.50 -17.87 -23.79
N GLU A 689 15.03 -18.23 -22.60
CA GLU A 689 15.91 -18.76 -21.54
C GLU A 689 16.57 -20.09 -21.90
N LYS A 690 16.03 -20.80 -22.91
CA LYS A 690 16.62 -22.04 -23.42
C LYS A 690 17.99 -21.83 -24.04
N LEU A 691 18.39 -20.60 -24.35
CA LEU A 691 19.76 -20.28 -24.75
C LEU A 691 20.78 -20.65 -23.67
N TYR A 692 20.36 -20.80 -22.41
CA TYR A 692 21.21 -21.36 -21.34
C TYR A 692 21.80 -22.74 -21.66
N PHE A 693 21.11 -23.54 -22.49
CA PHE A 693 21.58 -24.88 -22.90
C PHE A 693 22.41 -24.88 -24.20
N ALA A 694 22.67 -23.71 -24.80
CA ALA A 694 23.52 -23.62 -25.99
C ALA A 694 24.98 -23.84 -25.59
N GLN A 695 25.52 -25.01 -25.96
CA GLN A 695 26.91 -25.36 -25.67
C GLN A 695 27.86 -24.37 -26.34
N GLY A 696 28.83 -23.86 -25.57
CA GLY A 696 29.82 -22.87 -26.03
C GLY A 696 29.47 -21.41 -25.71
N LEU A 697 28.24 -21.09 -25.28
CA LEU A 697 27.95 -19.75 -24.77
C LEU A 697 28.52 -19.58 -23.36
N ASN A 698 29.39 -18.59 -23.19
CA ASN A 698 29.93 -18.23 -21.89
C ASN A 698 28.91 -17.45 -21.03
N ARG A 699 29.17 -17.33 -19.72
CA ARG A 699 28.28 -16.65 -18.76
C ARG A 699 28.04 -15.17 -19.08
N ASN A 700 29.05 -14.47 -19.63
CA ASN A 700 28.94 -13.07 -20.00
C ASN A 700 27.99 -12.87 -21.20
N CYS A 701 28.10 -13.73 -22.23
CA CYS A 701 27.21 -13.76 -23.38
C CYS A 701 25.76 -13.99 -22.95
N LEU A 702 25.51 -14.97 -22.07
CA LEU A 702 24.17 -15.23 -21.53
C LEU A 702 23.61 -14.01 -20.79
N THR A 703 24.46 -13.31 -20.04
CA THR A 703 24.09 -12.07 -19.32
C THR A 703 23.68 -10.97 -20.28
N LYS A 704 24.46 -10.73 -21.35
CA LYS A 704 24.09 -9.74 -22.38
C LYS A 704 22.76 -10.05 -23.05
N LEU A 705 22.47 -11.33 -23.32
CA LEU A 705 21.25 -11.78 -24.00
C LEU A 705 20.00 -11.75 -23.12
N LEU A 706 20.11 -12.31 -21.91
CA LEU A 706 18.95 -12.58 -21.04
C LEU A 706 18.78 -11.53 -19.94
N PHE A 707 19.79 -10.68 -19.72
CA PHE A 707 19.70 -9.48 -18.88
C PHE A 707 20.30 -8.27 -19.62
N PRO A 708 19.70 -7.87 -20.77
CA PRO A 708 20.26 -6.83 -21.62
C PRO A 708 20.23 -5.47 -20.95
N ARG A 709 21.19 -4.61 -21.32
CA ARG A 709 21.16 -3.19 -20.98
C ARG A 709 20.09 -2.51 -21.83
N VAL A 710 19.11 -1.90 -21.19
CA VAL A 710 18.01 -1.20 -21.86
C VAL A 710 18.04 0.29 -21.54
N LYS A 711 17.51 1.09 -22.48
CA LYS A 711 17.20 2.51 -22.25
C LYS A 711 15.70 2.64 -22.00
N VAL A 712 15.33 3.30 -20.90
CA VAL A 712 13.92 3.60 -20.58
C VAL A 712 13.49 4.84 -21.38
N ALA A 713 12.30 4.79 -21.98
CA ALA A 713 11.79 5.85 -22.87
C ALA A 713 11.07 7.00 -22.13
N SER A 714 10.59 6.78 -20.92
CA SER A 714 9.89 7.78 -20.09
C SER A 714 10.15 7.51 -18.61
N ARG A 715 10.44 8.55 -17.82
CA ARG A 715 10.53 8.47 -16.36
C ARG A 715 9.38 9.22 -15.70
N ASN A 716 8.83 8.71 -14.61
CA ASN A 716 7.66 9.28 -13.96
C ASN A 716 7.51 8.73 -12.54
N GLU A 717 6.57 9.26 -11.75
CA GLU A 717 6.40 8.89 -10.33
C GLU A 717 6.11 7.40 -10.04
N ILE A 718 5.78 6.62 -11.07
CA ILE A 718 5.70 5.15 -10.99
C ILE A 718 7.07 4.54 -10.70
N GLU A 719 8.13 5.18 -11.19
CA GLU A 719 9.52 4.77 -11.04
C GLU A 719 10.07 4.99 -9.63
N ASP A 720 9.65 6.08 -8.96
CA ASP A 720 10.03 6.42 -7.57
C ASP A 720 9.48 5.40 -6.55
N SER A 721 8.47 4.63 -6.94
CA SER A 721 7.75 3.76 -6.00
C SER A 721 8.48 2.43 -5.73
N GLU A 722 9.35 1.96 -6.64
CA GLU A 722 9.92 0.60 -6.64
C GLU A 722 8.88 -0.51 -6.37
N ILE A 723 7.58 -0.22 -6.51
CA ILE A 723 6.51 -1.15 -6.20
C ILE A 723 6.48 -2.18 -7.32
N PRO A 724 6.37 -3.49 -7.01
CA PRO A 724 5.91 -4.43 -8.02
C PRO A 724 4.48 -4.01 -8.43
N LEU A 725 4.31 -3.31 -9.56
CA LEU A 725 3.06 -2.79 -10.13
C LEU A 725 1.84 -3.67 -9.79
N SER A 726 1.00 -3.30 -8.83
CA SER A 726 -0.29 -3.95 -8.61
C SER A 726 -1.38 -3.14 -9.29
N ILE A 727 -2.48 -3.78 -9.68
CA ILE A 727 -3.61 -3.16 -10.41
C ILE A 727 -4.19 -1.95 -9.67
N SER A 728 -4.20 -2.05 -8.35
CA SER A 728 -4.62 -1.03 -7.41
C SER A 728 -3.70 0.20 -7.38
N LEU A 729 -2.43 0.06 -7.77
CA LEU A 729 -1.52 1.18 -7.99
C LEU A 729 -1.87 1.89 -9.31
N VAL A 730 -2.25 1.13 -10.34
CA VAL A 730 -2.67 1.70 -11.64
C VAL A 730 -4.01 2.43 -11.52
N GLU A 731 -5.02 1.81 -10.87
CA GLU A 731 -6.32 2.44 -10.56
C GLU A 731 -6.14 3.66 -9.63
N ALA A 732 -5.24 3.57 -8.65
CA ALA A 732 -4.87 4.70 -7.80
C ALA A 732 -4.34 5.88 -8.63
N MET A 733 -3.51 5.59 -9.61
CA MET A 733 -2.93 6.60 -10.47
C MET A 733 -3.88 7.21 -11.49
N GLU A 734 -4.92 6.49 -11.93
CA GLU A 734 -5.96 7.10 -12.77
C GLU A 734 -6.62 8.27 -12.05
N GLN A 735 -6.99 8.10 -10.77
CA GLN A 735 -7.62 9.17 -10.01
C GLN A 735 -6.68 10.35 -9.83
N ARG A 736 -5.40 10.08 -9.53
CA ARG A 736 -4.41 11.14 -9.40
C ARG A 736 -4.16 11.84 -10.74
N CYS A 737 -4.09 11.12 -11.85
CA CYS A 737 -3.92 11.70 -13.17
C CYS A 737 -5.16 12.52 -13.59
N LYS A 738 -6.37 12.11 -13.21
CA LYS A 738 -7.58 12.94 -13.39
C LYS A 738 -7.46 14.25 -12.62
N ASN A 739 -7.10 14.20 -11.33
CA ASN A 739 -6.91 15.39 -10.52
C ASN A 739 -5.80 16.29 -11.11
N ILE A 740 -4.66 15.72 -11.48
CA ILE A 740 -3.56 16.42 -12.16
C ILE A 740 -4.07 17.07 -13.46
N LEU A 741 -4.77 16.34 -14.33
CA LEU A 741 -5.26 16.88 -15.60
C LEU A 741 -6.32 17.99 -15.41
N GLU A 742 -7.12 17.93 -14.35
CA GLU A 742 -8.04 19.01 -13.98
C GLU A 742 -7.30 20.24 -13.45
N GLU A 743 -6.27 20.04 -12.62
CA GLU A 743 -5.42 21.10 -12.08
C GLU A 743 -4.54 21.78 -13.14
N LEU A 744 -3.99 21.03 -14.10
CA LEU A 744 -3.08 21.53 -15.13
C LEU A 744 -3.78 22.20 -16.33
N LYS A 745 -5.12 22.31 -16.32
CA LYS A 745 -5.87 23.21 -17.23
C LYS A 745 -5.39 24.67 -17.12
N GLU A 746 -4.68 25.02 -16.05
CA GLU A 746 -4.07 26.33 -15.79
C GLU A 746 -2.59 26.46 -16.24
N GLY A 747 -2.10 25.64 -17.19
CA GLY A 747 -0.91 26.00 -17.99
C GLY A 747 0.40 25.24 -17.76
N TYR A 748 0.38 24.03 -17.20
CA TYR A 748 1.58 23.19 -17.01
C TYR A 748 1.49 21.91 -17.85
N LYS A 749 1.91 22.01 -19.12
CA LYS A 749 1.72 20.95 -20.13
C LYS A 749 2.70 19.76 -19.99
N ASP A 750 3.89 19.94 -19.44
CA ASP A 750 4.96 18.93 -19.54
C ASP A 750 4.85 17.83 -18.47
N GLU A 751 4.58 18.19 -17.21
CA GLU A 751 4.35 17.21 -16.14
C GLU A 751 3.09 16.37 -16.43
N ALA A 752 2.04 16.99 -16.98
CA ALA A 752 0.82 16.30 -17.42
C ALA A 752 1.11 15.17 -18.43
N GLN A 753 2.03 15.42 -19.35
CA GLN A 753 2.42 14.48 -20.39
C GLN A 753 3.14 13.29 -19.78
N GLU A 754 4.17 13.52 -18.96
CA GLU A 754 4.94 12.44 -18.32
C GLU A 754 4.05 11.53 -17.47
N HIS A 755 3.10 12.10 -16.72
CA HIS A 755 2.12 11.35 -15.94
C HIS A 755 1.19 10.49 -16.79
N SER A 756 0.65 11.07 -17.86
CA SER A 756 -0.27 10.36 -18.76
C SER A 756 0.43 9.18 -19.44
N TYR A 757 1.69 9.36 -19.87
CA TYR A 757 2.52 8.28 -20.40
C TYR A 757 2.77 7.17 -19.38
N ALA A 758 3.03 7.54 -18.13
CA ALA A 758 3.25 6.59 -17.04
C ALA A 758 2.08 5.61 -16.90
N VAL A 759 0.86 6.17 -16.85
CA VAL A 759 -0.37 5.39 -16.66
C VAL A 759 -0.58 4.44 -17.83
N ALA A 760 -0.36 4.92 -19.06
CA ALA A 760 -0.49 4.08 -20.25
C ALA A 760 0.51 2.90 -20.23
N GLU A 761 1.78 3.14 -19.89
CA GLU A 761 2.77 2.05 -19.77
C GLU A 761 2.54 1.13 -18.58
N ALA A 762 1.97 1.63 -17.48
CA ALA A 762 1.60 0.80 -16.34
C ALA A 762 0.51 -0.21 -16.71
N TYR A 763 -0.49 0.22 -17.49
CA TYR A 763 -1.50 -0.68 -18.05
C TYR A 763 -0.90 -1.73 -18.96
N HIS A 764 0.03 -1.31 -19.82
CA HIS A 764 0.75 -2.24 -20.68
C HIS A 764 1.52 -3.29 -19.87
N TYR A 765 2.28 -2.89 -18.83
CA TYR A 765 2.99 -3.84 -17.97
C TYR A 765 2.03 -4.83 -17.29
N VAL A 766 0.88 -4.36 -16.79
CA VAL A 766 -0.14 -5.23 -16.18
C VAL A 766 -0.64 -6.24 -17.22
N GLY A 767 -0.93 -5.80 -18.44
CA GLY A 767 -1.36 -6.66 -19.54
C GLY A 767 -0.34 -7.75 -19.87
N LEU A 768 0.95 -7.40 -19.95
CA LEU A 768 2.03 -8.34 -20.19
C LEU A 768 2.22 -9.32 -19.02
N ALA A 769 2.15 -8.84 -17.78
CA ALA A 769 2.29 -9.69 -16.60
C ALA A 769 1.12 -10.68 -16.42
N LEU A 770 -0.11 -10.29 -16.82
CA LEU A 770 -1.27 -11.19 -16.85
C LEU A 770 -1.14 -12.25 -17.93
N TYR A 771 -0.60 -11.90 -19.10
CA TYR A 771 -0.31 -12.86 -20.16
C TYR A 771 0.63 -13.97 -19.67
N ASP A 772 1.73 -13.59 -19.01
CA ASP A 772 2.70 -14.53 -18.45
C ASP A 772 2.10 -15.40 -17.34
N SER A 773 1.13 -14.86 -16.60
CA SER A 773 0.37 -15.59 -15.58
C SER A 773 -0.65 -16.56 -16.18
N GLY A 774 -0.94 -16.48 -17.48
CA GLY A 774 -1.90 -17.33 -18.19
C GLY A 774 -3.27 -16.69 -18.40
N ASP A 775 -3.50 -15.46 -17.96
CA ASP A 775 -4.76 -14.74 -18.16
C ASP A 775 -4.74 -13.89 -19.43
N TRP A 776 -5.02 -14.56 -20.54
CA TRP A 776 -5.05 -13.95 -21.87
C TRP A 776 -6.19 -12.92 -22.05
N LYS A 777 -7.33 -13.12 -21.39
CA LYS A 777 -8.46 -12.17 -21.45
C LYS A 777 -8.10 -10.87 -20.73
N GLY A 778 -7.58 -10.99 -19.50
CA GLY A 778 -7.09 -9.85 -18.72
C GLY A 778 -6.01 -9.11 -19.48
N SER A 779 -5.05 -9.83 -20.07
CA SER A 779 -4.02 -9.23 -20.92
C SER A 779 -4.59 -8.31 -22.01
N LYS A 780 -5.56 -8.80 -22.81
CA LYS A 780 -6.20 -7.98 -23.84
C LYS A 780 -6.93 -6.75 -23.29
N ILE A 781 -7.64 -6.90 -22.17
CA ILE A 781 -8.32 -5.78 -21.50
C ILE A 781 -7.32 -4.67 -21.18
N TYR A 782 -6.21 -5.02 -20.53
CA TYR A 782 -5.22 -4.04 -20.09
C TYR A 782 -4.36 -3.46 -21.22
N TYR A 783 -4.10 -4.24 -22.28
CA TYR A 783 -3.50 -3.70 -23.52
C TYR A 783 -4.43 -2.68 -24.20
N ASN A 784 -5.73 -2.95 -24.26
CA ASN A 784 -6.68 -1.98 -24.80
C ASN A 784 -6.75 -0.72 -23.94
N GLN A 785 -6.77 -0.85 -22.61
CA GLN A 785 -6.70 0.32 -21.70
C GLN A 785 -5.42 1.14 -21.93
N ALA A 786 -4.28 0.51 -22.15
CA ALA A 786 -3.04 1.22 -22.50
C ALA A 786 -3.20 2.01 -23.82
N ILE A 787 -3.81 1.40 -24.84
CA ILE A 787 -4.08 2.03 -26.13
C ILE A 787 -5.01 3.24 -25.97
N ASP A 788 -6.12 3.07 -25.25
CA ASP A 788 -7.09 4.14 -25.00
C ASP A 788 -6.42 5.33 -24.28
N ARG A 789 -5.53 5.05 -23.30
CA ARG A 789 -4.77 6.11 -22.62
C ARG A 789 -3.77 6.81 -23.54
N PHE A 790 -3.14 6.10 -24.47
CA PHE A 790 -2.31 6.75 -25.50
C PHE A 790 -3.13 7.57 -26.49
N GLN A 791 -4.37 7.17 -26.79
CA GLN A 791 -5.29 7.98 -27.61
C GLN A 791 -5.68 9.27 -26.91
N GLU A 792 -5.99 9.22 -25.61
CA GLU A 792 -6.27 10.43 -24.83
C GLU A 792 -5.08 11.41 -24.83
N ILE A 793 -3.84 10.93 -24.86
CA ILE A 793 -2.64 11.77 -24.99
C ILE A 793 -2.61 12.50 -26.34
N ILE A 794 -3.00 11.82 -27.42
CA ILE A 794 -3.06 12.42 -28.75
C ILE A 794 -4.11 13.54 -28.78
N GLU A 795 -5.26 13.34 -28.13
CA GLU A 795 -6.35 14.32 -28.09
C GLU A 795 -6.04 15.54 -27.20
N LYS A 796 -5.27 15.36 -26.13
CA LYS A 796 -5.07 16.38 -25.08
C LYS A 796 -3.81 17.23 -25.25
N PHE A 797 -2.81 16.77 -26.00
CA PHE A 797 -1.51 17.42 -26.10
C PHE A 797 -1.16 17.79 -27.54
N GLU A 798 -0.18 18.68 -27.70
CA GLU A 798 0.30 19.18 -29.00
C GLU A 798 1.80 18.88 -29.15
N GLY A 799 2.33 19.00 -30.38
CA GLY A 799 3.75 18.82 -30.66
C GLY A 799 4.16 17.35 -30.85
N ILE A 800 5.40 17.01 -30.50
CA ILE A 800 5.99 15.69 -30.79
C ILE A 800 5.33 14.57 -29.95
N THR A 801 4.74 14.92 -28.81
CA THR A 801 4.16 13.98 -27.85
C THR A 801 3.04 13.12 -28.47
N PRO A 802 1.98 13.66 -29.08
CA PRO A 802 1.00 12.89 -29.86
C PRO A 802 1.60 11.92 -30.89
N VAL A 803 2.68 12.30 -31.59
CA VAL A 803 3.34 11.44 -32.58
C VAL A 803 4.02 10.25 -31.92
N ASN A 804 4.69 10.47 -30.79
CA ASN A 804 5.27 9.40 -30.00
C ASN A 804 4.20 8.46 -29.43
N ALA A 805 3.05 9.00 -29.00
CA ALA A 805 1.93 8.20 -28.49
C ALA A 805 1.33 7.33 -29.61
N GLN A 806 1.13 7.90 -30.80
CA GLN A 806 0.67 7.15 -31.97
C GLN A 806 1.65 6.05 -32.37
N TYR A 807 2.95 6.34 -32.36
CA TYR A 807 3.99 5.33 -32.62
C TYR A 807 3.92 4.21 -31.58
N ARG A 808 3.64 4.56 -30.33
CA ARG A 808 3.52 3.60 -29.25
C ARG A 808 2.29 2.69 -29.38
N ILE A 809 1.15 3.22 -29.82
CA ILE A 809 -0.03 2.42 -30.18
C ILE A 809 0.33 1.37 -31.24
N GLY A 810 1.09 1.76 -32.27
CA GLY A 810 1.61 0.83 -33.28
C GLY A 810 2.42 -0.32 -32.66
N ASN A 811 3.35 0.01 -31.74
CA ASN A 811 4.13 -1.00 -31.03
C ASN A 811 3.26 -1.95 -30.20
N LEU A 812 2.24 -1.44 -29.49
CA LEU A 812 1.34 -2.27 -28.68
C LEU A 812 0.56 -3.27 -29.55
N TYR A 813 0.11 -2.86 -30.74
CA TYR A 813 -0.53 -3.79 -31.67
C TYR A 813 0.44 -4.83 -32.25
N GLU A 814 1.70 -4.48 -32.54
CA GLU A 814 2.70 -5.47 -32.92
C GLU A 814 2.94 -6.49 -31.80
N GLU A 815 3.00 -6.04 -30.56
CA GLU A 815 3.15 -6.93 -29.39
C GLU A 815 1.93 -7.85 -29.24
N LEU A 816 0.70 -7.33 -29.34
CA LEU A 816 -0.52 -8.15 -29.36
C LEU A 816 -0.50 -9.21 -30.47
N ALA A 817 0.00 -8.87 -31.65
CA ALA A 817 0.16 -9.80 -32.76
C ALA A 817 1.16 -10.94 -32.49
N LEU A 818 2.11 -10.72 -31.57
CA LEU A 818 3.04 -11.75 -31.09
C LEU A 818 2.41 -12.62 -30.00
N LEU A 819 1.71 -11.98 -29.07
CA LEU A 819 1.11 -12.66 -27.93
C LEU A 819 -0.08 -13.54 -28.36
N PHE A 820 -0.82 -13.15 -29.40
CA PHE A 820 -2.05 -13.79 -29.86
C PHE A 820 -1.98 -14.21 -31.34
N GLU A 821 -1.33 -15.34 -31.61
CA GLU A 821 -1.10 -15.85 -32.97
C GLU A 821 -2.39 -16.05 -33.78
N THR A 822 -3.49 -16.44 -33.14
CA THR A 822 -4.80 -16.63 -33.78
C THR A 822 -5.40 -15.34 -34.35
N GLU A 823 -5.04 -14.18 -33.81
CA GLU A 823 -5.54 -12.86 -34.21
C GLU A 823 -4.43 -11.99 -34.82
N GLN A 824 -3.28 -12.58 -35.10
CA GLN A 824 -2.06 -11.89 -35.53
C GLN A 824 -2.28 -10.96 -36.72
N LYS A 825 -2.91 -11.45 -37.80
CA LYS A 825 -3.16 -10.64 -39.00
C LYS A 825 -4.03 -9.42 -38.71
N ALA A 826 -5.01 -9.55 -37.81
CA ALA A 826 -5.88 -8.44 -37.43
C ALA A 826 -5.10 -7.36 -36.67
N TYR A 827 -4.26 -7.77 -35.72
CA TYR A 827 -3.42 -6.84 -34.97
C TYR A 827 -2.34 -6.19 -35.84
N TYR A 828 -1.72 -6.90 -36.77
CA TYR A 828 -0.77 -6.30 -37.71
C TYR A 828 -1.41 -5.26 -38.62
N ARG A 829 -2.64 -5.47 -39.10
CA ARG A 829 -3.39 -4.44 -39.84
C ARG A 829 -3.62 -3.19 -39.00
N ARG A 830 -3.95 -3.35 -37.71
CA ARG A 830 -4.12 -2.21 -36.77
C ARG A 830 -2.79 -1.50 -36.49
N ALA A 831 -1.70 -2.24 -36.30
CA ALA A 831 -0.36 -1.66 -36.16
C ALA A 831 0.03 -0.85 -37.39
N LYS A 832 -0.16 -1.42 -38.59
CA LYS A 832 0.07 -0.73 -39.87
C LYS A 832 -0.77 0.55 -39.98
N ALA A 833 -2.06 0.49 -39.64
CA ALA A 833 -2.92 1.66 -39.65
C ALA A 833 -2.43 2.75 -38.68
N ALA A 834 -1.98 2.36 -37.49
CA ALA A 834 -1.45 3.30 -36.50
C ALA A 834 -0.18 4.01 -37.01
N TYR A 835 0.78 3.27 -37.57
CA TYR A 835 1.98 3.84 -38.18
C TYR A 835 1.67 4.68 -39.41
N TRP A 836 0.67 4.30 -40.22
CA TRP A 836 0.26 5.05 -41.39
C TRP A 836 -0.21 6.47 -41.05
N CYS A 837 -0.85 6.68 -39.89
CA CYS A 837 -1.22 8.03 -39.43
C CYS A 837 -0.01 8.96 -39.25
N ILE A 838 1.19 8.42 -39.03
CA ILE A 838 2.44 9.20 -38.91
C ILE A 838 3.08 9.45 -40.29
N ILE A 839 2.94 8.48 -41.20
CA ILE A 839 3.57 8.51 -42.52
C ILE A 839 2.77 9.37 -43.51
N ASP A 840 1.44 9.24 -43.48
CA ASP A 840 0.52 9.96 -44.34
C ASP A 840 0.46 11.44 -43.94
N GLU A 841 0.84 12.31 -44.87
CA GLU A 841 0.96 13.73 -44.60
C GLU A 841 -0.36 14.38 -44.18
N LYS A 842 -1.46 14.02 -44.85
CA LYS A 842 -2.77 14.60 -44.58
C LYS A 842 -3.28 14.21 -43.19
N LYS A 843 -3.20 12.91 -42.86
CA LYS A 843 -3.59 12.41 -41.52
C LYS A 843 -2.67 12.91 -40.42
N SER A 844 -1.37 13.03 -40.69
CA SER A 844 -0.39 13.53 -39.72
C SER A 844 -0.68 14.99 -39.37
N ILE A 845 -0.98 15.83 -40.38
CA ILE A 845 -1.40 17.23 -40.16
C ILE A 845 -2.74 17.29 -39.40
N GLU A 846 -3.71 16.45 -39.76
CA GLU A 846 -5.01 16.39 -39.10
C GLU A 846 -4.91 16.01 -37.62
N LEU A 847 -4.05 15.05 -37.27
CA LEU A 847 -3.95 14.52 -35.91
C LEU A 847 -2.94 15.27 -35.04
N PHE A 848 -1.87 15.83 -35.62
CA PHE A 848 -0.73 16.34 -34.86
C PHE A 848 -0.35 17.79 -35.19
N GLY A 849 -1.01 18.41 -36.17
CA GLY A 849 -0.68 19.74 -36.68
C GLY A 849 0.57 19.74 -37.57
N SER A 850 1.00 20.94 -37.98
CA SER A 850 2.14 21.12 -38.90
C SER A 850 3.49 21.02 -38.20
N ILE A 851 3.89 19.80 -37.82
CA ILE A 851 5.12 19.52 -37.05
C ILE A 851 6.09 18.53 -37.75
N ARG A 852 5.97 18.41 -39.08
CA ARG A 852 6.65 17.37 -39.87
C ARG A 852 8.18 17.42 -39.76
N ASP A 853 8.75 18.62 -39.71
CA ASP A 853 10.20 18.81 -39.61
C ASP A 853 10.78 18.28 -38.29
N LEU A 854 9.96 18.23 -37.24
CA LEU A 854 10.35 17.73 -35.92
C LEU A 854 10.16 16.21 -35.78
N THR A 855 9.52 15.55 -36.75
CA THR A 855 9.08 14.15 -36.64
C THR A 855 9.73 13.21 -37.65
N TYR A 856 10.65 13.71 -38.50
CA TYR A 856 11.34 12.94 -39.54
C TYR A 856 11.85 11.57 -39.09
N ILE A 857 12.58 11.51 -37.97
CA ILE A 857 13.13 10.25 -37.43
C ILE A 857 12.01 9.24 -37.13
N ARG A 858 10.90 9.69 -36.54
CA ARG A 858 9.75 8.83 -36.23
C ARG A 858 9.01 8.39 -37.48
N THR A 859 8.91 9.25 -38.48
CA THR A 859 8.34 8.91 -39.78
C THR A 859 9.15 7.82 -40.49
N GLU A 860 10.48 7.93 -40.54
CA GLU A 860 11.33 6.88 -41.13
C GLU A 860 11.23 5.56 -40.36
N GLN A 861 11.28 5.62 -39.03
CA GLN A 861 11.07 4.44 -38.19
C GLN A 861 9.70 3.79 -38.44
N ALA A 862 8.64 4.58 -38.62
CA ALA A 862 7.30 4.07 -38.92
C ALA A 862 7.24 3.40 -40.30
N LYS A 863 7.93 3.95 -41.31
CA LYS A 863 8.04 3.33 -42.64
C LYS A 863 8.72 1.96 -42.57
N ASP A 864 9.82 1.85 -41.82
CA ASP A 864 10.52 0.58 -41.61
C ASP A 864 9.61 -0.46 -40.92
N LYS A 865 8.83 -0.02 -39.92
CA LYS A 865 7.84 -0.88 -39.26
C LYS A 865 6.78 -1.39 -40.23
N VAL A 866 6.19 -0.51 -41.05
CA VAL A 866 5.19 -0.91 -42.06
C VAL A 866 5.78 -1.89 -43.06
N LYS A 867 7.00 -1.66 -43.55
CA LYS A 867 7.70 -2.56 -44.47
C LYS A 867 7.90 -3.95 -43.87
N ASN A 868 8.24 -4.03 -42.58
CA ASN A 868 8.41 -5.31 -41.89
C ASN A 868 7.07 -6.01 -41.65
N ILE A 869 6.01 -5.27 -41.29
CA ILE A 869 4.66 -5.83 -41.14
C ILE A 869 4.15 -6.39 -42.48
N ASP A 870 4.42 -5.71 -43.59
CA ASP A 870 4.02 -6.17 -44.92
C ASP A 870 4.76 -7.44 -45.37
N LYS A 871 5.94 -7.72 -44.82
CA LYS A 871 6.61 -9.03 -45.00
C LYS A 871 5.98 -10.13 -44.14
N ASP A 872 5.42 -9.77 -42.98
CA ASP A 872 4.85 -10.69 -42.00
C ASP A 872 3.37 -11.06 -42.32
N LEU A 873 2.64 -10.25 -43.10
CA LEU A 873 1.22 -10.42 -43.49
C LEU A 873 1.02 -11.29 -44.73
#